data_AF-A0AAD4TPU9-F1
#
_entry.id   AF-A0AAD4TPU9-F1
#
_cell.length_a   1.000
_cell.length_b   1.000
_cell.length_c   1.000
_cell.angle_alpha   90.00
_cell.angle_beta   90.00
_cell.angle_gamma   90.00
#
_symmetry.space_group_name_H-M   'P 1'
#
loop_
_entity.id
_entity.type
_entity.pdbx_description
1 polymer ?
#
loop_
_entity_poly.entity_id
_entity_poly.type
_entity_poly.pdbx_seq_one_letter_code
_entity_poly.pdbx_strand_id
1 'polypeptide(L)'
;MDPFADTLQRLREAFISGRTRPAEFRATQLKGLSCFLRENKQLLQEALAQDLHKAAFHSDISELIICQNEVDLALRNLCTWMKDEPVAKNLITQLDSTFIRREPFGLVLILSPWNYPLNLSLVPLVGALAAGNCVVLKPSEISKNTEKVLAKVLPRYLDQSCFAVVLGGPEEMGQLLEHEFDYIFFTGTPRVGKIVMAAAAKHLTPVTLELGGKNPCYVDDNCDPQTVANRVAFFRCFNAGQTCVAPDYVLCSPEMQARLVPALQNAITRFYGDDPQSSPNLGRIISQKHFQRLRGLLSCGRVVIGGQSDESDLYIAPTVLVDVQETDPVMQEEIFGPILPIVNVRSLGQAIDFINRREKPLALYAFSNNSQVMNQMLDRTSSGNFVGNEGFTYMSLTSLPFGGVGKSGMGRYHGKFSFDTFSHHRACLLSHSGLEVLKNIRYPPYSDYTQKLFTWAMGSHLCTLLLGVFAPSETYTLPMTSSSWEPQPDSMLPSGPSTGSTGAPAVAEPTVQGPKNPHVSSVTVQLEMKALWEEFNQLGTEMIVTKAGRRMFPTFQVKILGMDSLADYALLMDFVPLDDKRYRYAFHSSAWLVAGKADPATPGRVHFHPDSPAKGAQWMRQIVSFDKLKLTNNLLDENGHIILNSMHRYQPRFHVVFVDPRKDSERYAQENFKSFIFTETQFTAVTAYQNHRITQLKIASNPFAKGFRESDPDSWPISPRPLLSVPTRSRSSLGPHLLKGSTEREKGQPPGPQTPWDWSPLSRQEGRGQGHRPPRKEL
;
A
#
# COMPACT_ATOMS: atom_id res chain seq x y z
N MET A 1 -8.90 22.59 16.45
CA MET A 1 -8.42 21.67 17.51
C MET A 1 -8.34 20.29 16.91
N ASP A 2 -7.43 19.46 17.40
CA ASP A 2 -7.34 18.05 16.99
C ASP A 2 -8.52 17.28 17.60
N PRO A 3 -9.39 16.63 16.80
CA PRO A 3 -10.57 15.95 17.31
C PRO A 3 -10.26 14.62 18.01
N PHE A 4 -9.03 14.09 17.90
CA PHE A 4 -8.65 12.77 18.43
C PHE A 4 -7.76 12.84 19.67
N ALA A 5 -7.09 13.98 19.91
CA ALA A 5 -6.11 14.16 20.99
C ALA A 5 -6.56 13.59 22.35
N ASP A 6 -7.70 14.04 22.89
CA ASP A 6 -8.22 13.59 24.20
C ASP A 6 -8.49 12.07 24.25
N THR A 7 -8.96 11.50 23.13
CA THR A 7 -9.24 10.06 23.02
C THR A 7 -7.94 9.26 23.00
N LEU A 8 -6.96 9.69 22.21
CA LEU A 8 -5.67 9.00 22.08
C LEU A 8 -4.84 9.12 23.37
N GLN A 9 -4.82 10.28 24.00
CA GLN A 9 -4.17 10.50 25.30
C GLN A 9 -4.73 9.54 26.36
N ARG A 10 -6.06 9.51 26.53
CA ARG A 10 -6.73 8.63 27.50
C ARG A 10 -6.41 7.15 27.28
N LEU A 11 -6.36 6.68 26.03
CA LEU A 11 -6.00 5.31 25.69
C LEU A 11 -4.52 5.00 26.02
N ARG A 12 -3.61 5.95 25.77
CA ARG A 12 -2.18 5.83 26.13
C ARG A 12 -1.98 5.80 27.63
N GLU A 13 -2.63 6.67 28.39
CA GLU A 13 -2.59 6.68 29.85
C GLU A 13 -3.10 5.35 30.44
N ALA A 14 -4.20 4.81 29.90
CA ALA A 14 -4.72 3.51 30.31
C ALA A 14 -3.72 2.36 30.02
N PHE A 15 -3.04 2.36 28.88
CA PHE A 15 -1.99 1.38 28.58
C PHE A 15 -0.78 1.52 29.53
N ILE A 16 -0.29 2.74 29.73
CA ILE A 16 0.86 3.05 30.58
C ILE A 16 0.61 2.64 32.04
N SER A 17 -0.62 2.78 32.53
CA SER A 17 -1.01 2.31 33.87
C SER A 17 -0.87 0.79 34.08
N GLY A 18 -0.70 0.02 32.99
CA GLY A 18 -0.61 -1.44 33.03
C GLY A 18 -1.96 -2.16 33.09
N ARG A 19 -3.09 -1.44 33.05
CA ARG A 19 -4.47 -1.98 33.16
C ARG A 19 -4.75 -3.13 32.20
N THR A 20 -4.20 -3.10 30.98
CA THR A 20 -4.41 -4.13 29.94
C THR A 20 -3.52 -5.37 30.09
N ARG A 21 -2.52 -5.34 30.99
CA ARG A 21 -1.53 -6.42 31.12
C ARG A 21 -2.09 -7.74 31.69
N PRO A 22 -2.93 -7.76 32.75
CA PRO A 22 -3.41 -9.00 33.38
C PRO A 22 -4.31 -9.83 32.46
N ALA A 23 -4.21 -11.16 32.56
CA ALA A 23 -5.00 -12.09 31.73
C ALA A 23 -6.51 -11.96 32.00
N GLU A 24 -6.88 -11.65 33.25
CA GLU A 24 -8.25 -11.46 33.72
C GLU A 24 -8.92 -10.27 33.02
N PHE A 25 -8.17 -9.17 32.84
CA PHE A 25 -8.67 -8.00 32.12
C PHE A 25 -8.95 -8.33 30.66
N ARG A 26 -7.97 -8.95 29.97
CA ARG A 26 -8.10 -9.34 28.55
C ARG A 26 -9.24 -10.32 28.34
N ALA A 27 -9.36 -11.34 29.20
CA ALA A 27 -10.47 -12.29 29.18
C ALA A 27 -11.83 -11.62 29.43
N THR A 28 -11.88 -10.54 30.22
CA THR A 28 -13.11 -9.75 30.42
C THR A 28 -13.50 -9.01 29.14
N GLN A 29 -12.55 -8.38 28.43
CA GLN A 29 -12.82 -7.73 27.13
C GLN A 29 -13.31 -8.72 26.07
N LEU A 30 -12.66 -9.90 25.99
CA LEU A 30 -13.07 -10.97 25.06
C LEU A 30 -14.47 -11.52 25.37
N LYS A 31 -14.82 -11.71 26.66
CA LYS A 31 -16.20 -12.06 27.05
C LYS A 31 -17.19 -10.96 26.68
N GLY A 32 -16.79 -9.70 26.81
CA GLY A 32 -17.53 -8.53 26.32
C GLY A 32 -17.88 -8.65 24.83
N LEU A 33 -16.90 -8.99 23.98
CA LEU A 33 -17.13 -9.23 22.54
C LEU A 33 -18.12 -10.38 22.28
N SER A 34 -18.03 -11.50 23.01
CA SER A 34 -18.98 -12.60 22.85
C SER A 34 -20.41 -12.19 23.25
N CYS A 35 -20.56 -11.44 24.34
CA CYS A 35 -21.87 -10.89 24.73
C CYS A 35 -22.40 -9.90 23.68
N PHE A 36 -21.55 -9.03 23.14
CA PHE A 36 -21.93 -8.12 22.04
C PHE A 36 -22.47 -8.89 20.83
N LEU A 37 -21.73 -9.89 20.34
CA LEU A 37 -22.13 -10.73 19.20
C LEU A 37 -23.44 -11.48 19.45
N ARG A 38 -23.58 -12.09 20.64
CA ARG A 38 -24.74 -12.90 21.03
C ARG A 38 -26.00 -12.05 21.20
N GLU A 39 -25.92 -10.95 21.94
CA GLU A 39 -27.08 -10.14 22.34
C GLU A 39 -27.57 -9.23 21.21
N ASN A 40 -26.68 -8.82 20.31
CA ASN A 40 -27.00 -7.90 19.22
C ASN A 40 -27.11 -8.63 17.87
N LYS A 41 -27.12 -9.97 17.84
CA LYS A 41 -27.14 -10.78 16.60
C LYS A 41 -28.14 -10.27 15.56
N GLN A 42 -29.39 -10.05 15.96
CA GLN A 42 -30.44 -9.57 15.04
C GLN A 42 -30.12 -8.17 14.49
N LEU A 43 -29.77 -7.21 15.36
CA LEU A 43 -29.38 -5.86 14.97
C LEU A 43 -28.18 -5.84 14.00
N LEU A 44 -27.22 -6.75 14.21
CA LEU A 44 -26.05 -6.93 13.35
C LEU A 44 -26.43 -7.50 11.98
N GLN A 45 -27.32 -8.51 11.93
CA GLN A 45 -27.87 -9.03 10.68
C GLN A 45 -28.68 -7.99 9.91
N GLU A 46 -29.50 -7.19 10.60
CA GLU A 46 -30.30 -6.11 10.02
C GLU A 46 -29.42 -4.99 9.42
N ALA A 47 -28.32 -4.64 10.08
CA ALA A 47 -27.35 -3.67 9.57
C ALA A 47 -26.64 -4.18 8.29
N LEU A 48 -26.20 -5.45 8.30
CA LEU A 48 -25.60 -6.11 7.13
C LEU A 48 -26.58 -6.27 5.96
N ALA A 49 -27.87 -6.50 6.25
CA ALA A 49 -28.92 -6.52 5.24
C ALA A 49 -29.13 -5.13 4.61
N GLN A 50 -29.12 -4.06 5.41
CA GLN A 50 -29.25 -2.68 4.91
C GLN A 50 -28.02 -2.20 4.12
N ASP A 51 -26.80 -2.62 4.50
CA ASP A 51 -25.57 -2.19 3.81
C ASP A 51 -25.27 -3.02 2.55
N LEU A 52 -25.51 -4.34 2.55
CA LEU A 52 -25.04 -5.26 1.51
C LEU A 52 -26.14 -6.16 0.89
N HIS A 53 -27.40 -6.02 1.33
CA HIS A 53 -28.50 -6.96 1.03
C HIS A 53 -28.12 -8.40 1.42
N LYS A 54 -27.34 -8.57 2.49
CA LYS A 54 -26.78 -9.86 2.93
C LYS A 54 -27.83 -10.67 3.71
N ALA A 55 -28.23 -11.82 3.16
CA ALA A 55 -29.13 -12.77 3.81
C ALA A 55 -28.64 -13.16 5.22
N ALA A 56 -29.56 -13.38 6.16
CA ALA A 56 -29.22 -13.69 7.57
C ALA A 56 -28.26 -14.88 7.72
N PHE A 57 -28.44 -15.94 6.92
CA PHE A 57 -27.52 -17.09 6.91
C PHE A 57 -26.12 -16.73 6.38
N HIS A 58 -26.03 -15.89 5.35
CA HIS A 58 -24.74 -15.40 4.84
C HIS A 58 -24.02 -14.50 5.85
N SER A 59 -24.76 -13.65 6.57
CA SER A 59 -24.27 -12.85 7.70
C SER A 59 -23.76 -13.73 8.85
N ASP A 60 -24.45 -14.82 9.17
CA ASP A 60 -23.99 -15.78 10.19
C ASP A 60 -22.67 -16.44 9.81
N ILE A 61 -22.57 -17.08 8.64
CA ILE A 61 -21.40 -17.89 8.28
C ILE A 61 -20.16 -17.09 7.90
N SER A 62 -20.32 -15.85 7.42
CA SER A 62 -19.19 -15.03 6.95
C SER A 62 -18.76 -13.91 7.90
N GLU A 63 -19.56 -13.62 8.93
CA GLU A 63 -19.29 -12.53 9.87
C GLU A 63 -19.38 -13.02 11.32
N LEU A 64 -20.57 -13.41 11.78
CA LEU A 64 -20.83 -13.61 13.21
C LEU A 64 -20.17 -14.88 13.78
N ILE A 65 -20.29 -16.01 13.09
CA ILE A 65 -19.72 -17.30 13.54
C ILE A 65 -18.19 -17.23 13.53
N ILE A 66 -17.59 -16.59 12.51
CA ILE A 66 -16.12 -16.42 12.44
C ILE A 66 -15.63 -15.57 13.62
N CYS A 67 -16.28 -14.44 13.91
CA CYS A 67 -15.91 -13.60 15.06
C CYS A 67 -16.06 -14.34 16.41
N GLN A 68 -17.14 -15.10 16.59
CA GLN A 68 -17.36 -15.86 17.83
C GLN A 68 -16.33 -16.99 17.99
N ASN A 69 -16.00 -17.71 16.92
CA ASN A 69 -14.98 -18.76 16.94
C ASN A 69 -13.59 -18.22 17.33
N GLU A 70 -13.24 -17.01 16.85
CA GLU A 70 -12.01 -16.30 17.22
C GLU A 70 -12.00 -15.89 18.69
N VAL A 71 -13.10 -15.33 19.21
CA VAL A 71 -13.26 -15.02 20.65
C VAL A 71 -13.11 -16.28 21.50
N ASP A 72 -13.76 -17.38 21.12
CA ASP A 72 -13.72 -18.64 21.88
C ASP A 72 -12.34 -19.30 21.82
N LEU A 73 -11.65 -19.23 20.68
CA LEU A 73 -10.27 -19.72 20.58
C LEU A 73 -9.33 -18.90 21.46
N ALA A 74 -9.44 -17.57 21.42
CA ALA A 74 -8.64 -16.69 22.26
C ALA A 74 -8.90 -16.94 23.74
N LEU A 75 -10.16 -17.02 24.17
CA LEU A 75 -10.52 -17.32 25.57
C LEU A 75 -9.97 -18.67 26.04
N ARG A 76 -10.06 -19.73 25.21
CA ARG A 76 -9.53 -21.06 25.54
C ARG A 76 -8.00 -21.09 25.67
N ASN A 77 -7.27 -20.25 24.93
CA ASN A 77 -5.81 -20.35 24.81
C ASN A 77 -5.03 -19.16 25.39
N LEU A 78 -5.69 -18.10 25.85
CA LEU A 78 -5.05 -16.85 26.30
C LEU A 78 -3.87 -17.08 27.25
N CYS A 79 -4.08 -17.85 28.33
CA CYS A 79 -3.04 -18.17 29.31
C CYS A 79 -1.89 -19.02 28.73
N THR A 80 -2.11 -19.74 27.64
CA THR A 80 -1.07 -20.50 26.93
C THR A 80 -0.29 -19.60 25.97
N TRP A 81 -0.97 -18.70 25.25
CA TRP A 81 -0.31 -17.75 24.34
C TRP A 81 0.54 -16.72 25.10
N MET A 82 0.11 -16.30 26.30
CA MET A 82 0.83 -15.39 27.18
C MET A 82 2.06 -16.00 27.89
N LYS A 83 2.29 -17.32 27.83
CA LYS A 83 3.47 -17.94 28.47
C LYS A 83 4.75 -17.56 27.73
N ASP A 84 5.81 -17.37 28.50
CA ASP A 84 7.17 -17.32 27.99
C ASP A 84 7.51 -18.62 27.25
N GLU A 85 8.13 -18.50 26.08
CA GLU A 85 8.50 -19.62 25.21
C GLU A 85 10.00 -19.92 25.36
N PRO A 86 10.40 -21.06 25.96
CA PRO A 86 11.82 -21.42 26.05
C PRO A 86 12.43 -21.64 24.67
N VAL A 87 13.65 -21.15 24.46
CA VAL A 87 14.37 -21.31 23.19
C VAL A 87 15.55 -22.28 23.31
N ALA A 88 15.97 -22.85 22.18
CA ALA A 88 17.18 -23.66 22.11
C ALA A 88 18.43 -22.82 22.44
N LYS A 89 19.41 -23.47 23.08
CA LYS A 89 20.65 -22.85 23.59
C LYS A 89 21.89 -23.41 22.93
N ASN A 90 22.98 -22.65 22.97
CA ASN A 90 24.32 -23.14 22.66
C ASN A 90 25.08 -23.46 23.96
N LEU A 91 26.30 -24.00 23.86
CA LEU A 91 27.07 -24.42 25.04
C LEU A 91 27.42 -23.25 25.98
N ILE A 92 27.63 -22.05 25.45
CA ILE A 92 27.96 -20.85 26.23
C ILE A 92 26.75 -20.37 27.04
N THR A 93 25.55 -20.38 26.46
CA THR A 93 24.32 -19.97 27.13
C THR A 93 23.64 -21.11 27.90
N GLN A 94 24.19 -22.32 27.90
CA GLN A 94 23.51 -23.53 28.40
C GLN A 94 23.06 -23.44 29.86
N LEU A 95 23.76 -22.67 30.70
CA LEU A 95 23.43 -22.43 32.11
C LEU A 95 22.50 -21.22 32.33
N ASP A 96 22.28 -20.40 31.30
CA ASP A 96 21.37 -19.25 31.34
C ASP A 96 19.90 -19.69 31.11
N SER A 97 18.95 -18.87 31.56
CA SER A 97 17.54 -19.03 31.21
C SER A 97 17.22 -18.17 29.99
N THR A 98 16.85 -18.79 28.88
CA THR A 98 16.60 -18.14 27.59
C THR A 98 15.18 -18.41 27.11
N PHE A 99 14.42 -17.34 26.87
CA PHE A 99 13.02 -17.44 26.44
C PHE A 99 12.57 -16.22 25.63
N ILE A 100 11.50 -16.36 24.87
CA ILE A 100 10.79 -15.27 24.21
C ILE A 100 9.57 -14.92 25.06
N ARG A 101 9.46 -13.64 25.46
CA ARG A 101 8.28 -13.09 26.11
C ARG A 101 7.44 -12.34 25.08
N ARG A 102 6.13 -12.59 25.07
CA ARG A 102 5.17 -11.84 24.24
C ARG A 102 4.60 -10.68 25.05
N GLU A 103 4.92 -9.45 24.67
CA GLU A 103 4.43 -8.22 25.31
C GLU A 103 3.58 -7.39 24.33
N PRO A 104 2.49 -6.73 24.75
CA PRO A 104 1.69 -5.88 23.86
C PRO A 104 2.54 -4.71 23.33
N PHE A 105 2.25 -4.28 22.10
CA PHE A 105 2.86 -3.07 21.51
C PHE A 105 2.43 -1.80 22.25
N GLY A 106 1.13 -1.58 22.45
CA GLY A 106 0.61 -0.35 23.04
C GLY A 106 -0.76 0.04 22.54
N LEU A 107 -0.81 1.15 21.83
CA LEU A 107 -1.99 1.67 21.14
C LEU A 107 -2.02 1.17 19.69
N VAL A 108 -3.00 0.33 19.38
CA VAL A 108 -3.20 -0.26 18.05
C VAL A 108 -4.31 0.49 17.30
N LEU A 109 -4.07 0.83 16.04
CA LEU A 109 -5.10 1.30 15.11
C LEU A 109 -5.59 0.14 14.22
N ILE A 110 -6.89 -0.07 14.15
CA ILE A 110 -7.53 -1.01 13.21
C ILE A 110 -8.39 -0.20 12.22
N LEU A 111 -8.03 -0.27 10.94
CA LEU A 111 -8.73 0.35 9.82
C LEU A 111 -9.43 -0.74 9.00
N SER A 112 -10.76 -0.87 9.16
CA SER A 112 -11.52 -1.95 8.53
C SER A 112 -12.37 -1.49 7.31
N PRO A 113 -12.54 -2.35 6.29
CA PRO A 113 -13.28 -2.04 5.07
C PRO A 113 -14.78 -2.37 5.21
N TRP A 114 -15.51 -2.12 4.13
CA TRP A 114 -16.97 -2.17 4.08
C TRP A 114 -17.57 -3.54 3.70
N ASN A 115 -16.81 -4.45 3.11
CA ASN A 115 -17.37 -5.64 2.44
C ASN A 115 -17.70 -6.81 3.39
N TYR A 116 -16.94 -6.94 4.48
CA TYR A 116 -17.29 -7.76 5.65
C TYR A 116 -17.07 -6.92 6.92
N PRO A 117 -17.94 -5.94 7.17
CA PRO A 117 -17.65 -4.83 8.09
C PRO A 117 -17.66 -5.25 9.56
N LEU A 118 -18.18 -6.43 9.91
CA LEU A 118 -18.02 -7.00 11.25
C LEU A 118 -16.77 -7.89 11.31
N ASN A 119 -16.62 -8.85 10.40
CA ASN A 119 -15.48 -9.78 10.39
C ASN A 119 -14.14 -9.03 10.43
N LEU A 120 -13.95 -8.12 9.47
CA LEU A 120 -12.70 -7.40 9.27
C LEU A 120 -12.48 -6.26 10.29
N SER A 121 -13.47 -5.99 11.14
CA SER A 121 -13.33 -5.13 12.32
C SER A 121 -13.00 -5.92 13.58
N LEU A 122 -13.70 -7.04 13.81
CA LEU A 122 -13.74 -7.73 15.09
C LEU A 122 -12.67 -8.84 15.21
N VAL A 123 -12.33 -9.56 14.15
CA VAL A 123 -11.26 -10.57 14.20
C VAL A 123 -9.89 -9.97 14.54
N PRO A 124 -9.41 -8.86 13.92
CA PRO A 124 -8.18 -8.22 14.37
C PRO A 124 -8.32 -7.62 15.78
N LEU A 125 -9.50 -7.11 16.16
CA LEU A 125 -9.76 -6.59 17.51
C LEU A 125 -9.63 -7.68 18.59
N VAL A 126 -10.12 -8.90 18.34
CA VAL A 126 -9.91 -10.07 19.22
C VAL A 126 -8.43 -10.30 19.47
N GLY A 127 -7.61 -10.30 18.41
CA GLY A 127 -6.16 -10.43 18.52
C GLY A 127 -5.51 -9.33 19.35
N ALA A 128 -5.82 -8.07 19.07
CA ALA A 128 -5.23 -6.92 19.74
C ALA A 128 -5.57 -6.88 21.25
N LEU A 129 -6.83 -7.20 21.61
CA LEU A 129 -7.28 -7.32 22.99
C LEU A 129 -6.65 -8.52 23.71
N ALA A 130 -6.55 -9.68 23.05
CA ALA A 130 -5.89 -10.86 23.60
C ALA A 130 -4.39 -10.63 23.85
N ALA A 131 -3.71 -9.91 22.95
CA ALA A 131 -2.32 -9.50 23.10
C ALA A 131 -2.11 -8.43 24.20
N GLY A 132 -3.17 -7.72 24.61
CA GLY A 132 -3.17 -6.78 25.75
C GLY A 132 -2.96 -5.31 25.37
N ASN A 133 -3.36 -4.93 24.16
CA ASN A 133 -3.24 -3.57 23.65
C ASN A 133 -4.47 -2.71 23.99
N CYS A 134 -4.29 -1.39 23.98
CA CYS A 134 -5.39 -0.45 23.79
C CYS A 134 -5.68 -0.32 22.30
N VAL A 135 -6.94 -0.09 21.90
CA VAL A 135 -7.34 -0.15 20.48
C VAL A 135 -8.23 1.01 20.07
N VAL A 136 -7.88 1.63 18.94
CA VAL A 136 -8.75 2.50 18.14
C VAL A 136 -9.25 1.70 16.95
N LEU A 137 -10.57 1.52 16.86
CA LEU A 137 -11.23 0.93 15.69
C LEU A 137 -11.81 2.06 14.81
N LYS A 138 -11.42 2.10 13.55
CA LYS A 138 -12.00 2.98 12.53
C LYS A 138 -12.69 2.12 11.46
N PRO A 139 -14.02 1.92 11.54
CA PRO A 139 -14.79 1.21 10.52
C PRO A 139 -14.89 2.03 9.22
N SER A 140 -15.36 1.40 8.14
CA SER A 140 -15.62 2.09 6.88
C SER A 140 -16.99 2.77 6.88
N GLU A 141 -16.97 4.06 6.58
CA GLU A 141 -18.08 5.00 6.37
C GLU A 141 -19.02 4.63 5.21
N ILE A 142 -18.64 3.60 4.44
CA ILE A 142 -19.40 3.06 3.32
C ILE A 142 -20.48 2.09 3.82
N SER A 143 -20.19 1.27 4.85
CA SER A 143 -21.17 0.37 5.48
C SER A 143 -21.80 1.05 6.70
N LYS A 144 -22.58 2.09 6.41
CA LYS A 144 -23.08 3.09 7.36
C LYS A 144 -23.88 2.50 8.51
N ASN A 145 -24.70 1.48 8.25
CA ASN A 145 -25.54 0.90 9.30
C ASN A 145 -24.70 0.06 10.25
N THR A 146 -23.75 -0.70 9.71
CA THR A 146 -22.80 -1.49 10.51
C THR A 146 -21.86 -0.59 11.32
N GLU A 147 -21.29 0.44 10.69
CA GLU A 147 -20.50 1.49 11.36
C GLU A 147 -21.25 2.09 12.56
N LYS A 148 -22.52 2.48 12.35
CA LYS A 148 -23.38 3.06 13.38
C LYS A 148 -23.64 2.09 14.55
N VAL A 149 -23.78 0.80 14.31
CA VAL A 149 -23.91 -0.21 15.39
C VAL A 149 -22.59 -0.37 16.13
N LEU A 150 -21.46 -0.50 15.41
CA LEU A 150 -20.12 -0.58 16.02
C LEU A 150 -19.83 0.65 16.88
N ALA A 151 -20.13 1.87 16.44
CA ALA A 151 -19.86 3.07 17.23
C ALA A 151 -20.80 3.25 18.44
N LYS A 152 -22.07 2.85 18.35
CA LYS A 152 -23.08 3.14 19.41
C LYS A 152 -23.31 2.01 20.41
N VAL A 153 -22.94 0.78 20.05
CA VAL A 153 -23.28 -0.43 20.83
C VAL A 153 -22.04 -1.12 21.35
N LEU A 154 -21.00 -1.32 20.53
CA LEU A 154 -19.77 -2.02 20.96
C LEU A 154 -19.08 -1.39 22.19
N PRO A 155 -18.99 -0.05 22.35
CA PRO A 155 -18.39 0.57 23.54
C PRO A 155 -19.13 0.32 24.86
N ARG A 156 -20.32 -0.30 24.83
CA ARG A 156 -21.04 -0.73 26.04
C ARG A 156 -20.53 -2.06 26.61
N TYR A 157 -19.82 -2.83 25.79
CA TYR A 157 -19.32 -4.17 26.10
C TYR A 157 -17.82 -4.21 26.37
N LEU A 158 -17.09 -3.12 26.08
CA LEU A 158 -15.65 -2.98 26.24
C LEU A 158 -15.32 -1.85 27.20
N ASP A 159 -14.19 -1.95 27.89
CA ASP A 159 -13.68 -0.89 28.77
C ASP A 159 -13.24 0.30 27.91
N GLN A 160 -14.07 1.35 27.91
CA GLN A 160 -13.85 2.56 27.12
C GLN A 160 -12.55 3.29 27.48
N SER A 161 -11.93 3.04 28.63
CA SER A 161 -10.59 3.58 28.93
C SER A 161 -9.51 3.01 28.00
N CYS A 162 -9.70 1.78 27.50
CA CYS A 162 -8.74 1.03 26.67
C CYS A 162 -9.22 0.80 25.22
N PHE A 163 -10.47 1.16 24.89
CA PHE A 163 -11.06 0.99 23.57
C PHE A 163 -11.81 2.24 23.09
N ALA A 164 -11.68 2.59 21.82
CA ALA A 164 -12.49 3.64 21.18
C ALA A 164 -12.87 3.27 19.74
N VAL A 165 -14.01 3.80 19.29
CA VAL A 165 -14.40 3.79 17.87
C VAL A 165 -14.32 5.22 17.34
N VAL A 166 -13.59 5.41 16.24
CA VAL A 166 -13.47 6.69 15.53
C VAL A 166 -14.22 6.60 14.21
N LEU A 167 -15.04 7.60 13.90
CA LEU A 167 -15.81 7.69 12.66
C LEU A 167 -15.20 8.72 11.71
N GLY A 168 -15.54 8.61 10.42
CA GLY A 168 -15.17 9.59 9.41
C GLY A 168 -14.75 8.97 8.08
N GLY A 169 -14.46 9.80 7.09
CA GLY A 169 -14.04 9.40 5.76
C GLY A 169 -12.51 9.33 5.59
N PRO A 170 -12.03 9.57 4.35
CA PRO A 170 -10.59 9.65 4.07
C PRO A 170 -9.86 10.82 4.73
N GLU A 171 -10.57 11.92 5.06
CA GLU A 171 -9.96 13.08 5.72
C GLU A 171 -9.64 12.78 7.18
N GLU A 172 -10.62 12.28 7.94
CA GLU A 172 -10.48 11.86 9.33
C GLU A 172 -9.47 10.71 9.46
N MET A 173 -9.47 9.76 8.52
CA MET A 173 -8.44 8.72 8.45
C MET A 173 -7.03 9.31 8.21
N GLY A 174 -6.91 10.32 7.35
CA GLY A 174 -5.66 11.05 7.13
C GLY A 174 -5.17 11.78 8.38
N GLN A 175 -6.06 12.50 9.07
CA GLN A 175 -5.77 13.17 10.35
C GLN A 175 -5.37 12.16 11.43
N LEU A 176 -6.09 11.04 11.56
CA LEU A 176 -5.80 9.98 12.51
C LEU A 176 -4.42 9.37 12.26
N LEU A 177 -4.04 9.14 11.00
CA LEU A 177 -2.72 8.62 10.61
C LEU A 177 -1.53 9.58 10.82
N GLU A 178 -1.75 10.85 11.15
CA GLU A 178 -0.65 11.74 11.59
C GLU A 178 -0.21 11.44 13.03
N HIS A 179 -1.06 10.77 13.83
CA HIS A 179 -0.72 10.36 15.19
C HIS A 179 0.20 9.16 15.25
N GLU A 180 1.01 9.11 16.30
CA GLU A 180 1.81 7.94 16.63
C GLU A 180 0.89 6.79 17.07
N PHE A 181 1.15 5.59 16.56
CA PHE A 181 0.55 4.33 16.98
C PHE A 181 1.65 3.29 17.16
N ASP A 182 1.47 2.36 18.08
CA ASP A 182 2.44 1.31 18.36
C ASP A 182 2.26 0.11 17.39
N TYR A 183 1.09 0.01 16.74
CA TYR A 183 0.84 -0.87 15.58
C TYR A 183 -0.32 -0.35 14.72
N ILE A 184 -0.28 -0.53 13.39
CA ILE A 184 -1.43 -0.25 12.51
C ILE A 184 -1.82 -1.50 11.70
N PHE A 185 -3.09 -1.92 11.81
CA PHE A 185 -3.69 -2.97 11.01
C PHE A 185 -4.66 -2.34 10.00
N PHE A 186 -4.49 -2.63 8.72
CA PHE A 186 -5.32 -2.11 7.64
C PHE A 186 -5.76 -3.23 6.70
N THR A 187 -7.06 -3.32 6.41
CA THR A 187 -7.57 -4.14 5.30
C THR A 187 -8.22 -3.25 4.23
N GLY A 188 -7.83 -3.42 2.96
CA GLY A 188 -8.42 -2.64 1.86
C GLY A 188 -7.62 -2.63 0.56
N THR A 189 -7.61 -1.51 -0.16
CA THR A 189 -6.97 -1.44 -1.49
C THR A 189 -5.46 -1.21 -1.42
N PRO A 190 -4.65 -1.78 -2.34
CA PRO A 190 -3.20 -1.51 -2.41
C PRO A 190 -2.82 -0.03 -2.58
N ARG A 191 -3.74 0.81 -3.09
CA ARG A 191 -3.54 2.26 -3.16
C ARG A 191 -3.56 2.90 -1.78
N VAL A 192 -4.50 2.52 -0.92
CA VAL A 192 -4.64 3.07 0.43
C VAL A 192 -3.64 2.43 1.40
N GLY A 193 -3.32 1.14 1.25
CA GLY A 193 -2.26 0.48 2.04
C GLY A 193 -0.90 1.20 1.93
N LYS A 194 -0.57 1.76 0.75
CA LYS A 194 0.62 2.61 0.56
C LYS A 194 0.56 3.94 1.31
N ILE A 195 -0.64 4.52 1.47
CA ILE A 195 -0.83 5.76 2.25
C ILE A 195 -0.65 5.45 3.74
N VAL A 196 -1.27 4.37 4.23
CA VAL A 196 -1.11 3.88 5.60
C VAL A 196 0.36 3.61 5.92
N MET A 197 1.05 2.84 5.08
CA MET A 197 2.48 2.53 5.27
C MET A 197 3.38 3.78 5.23
N ALA A 198 3.08 4.76 4.36
CA ALA A 198 3.82 6.00 4.28
C ALA A 198 3.60 6.94 5.49
N ALA A 199 2.43 6.85 6.13
CA ALA A 199 2.17 7.54 7.39
C ALA A 199 2.85 6.84 8.57
N ALA A 200 2.68 5.52 8.69
CA ALA A 200 3.33 4.68 9.70
C ALA A 200 4.87 4.84 9.72
N ALA A 201 5.49 4.97 8.55
CA ALA A 201 6.94 5.19 8.41
C ALA A 201 7.45 6.49 9.08
N LYS A 202 6.60 7.50 9.34
CA LYS A 202 6.99 8.72 10.07
C LYS A 202 7.34 8.45 11.53
N HIS A 203 6.70 7.42 12.11
CA HIS A 203 6.78 7.05 13.51
C HIS A 203 7.45 5.68 13.71
N LEU A 204 7.99 5.09 12.64
CA LEU A 204 8.51 3.71 12.58
C LEU A 204 7.48 2.64 13.02
N THR A 205 6.19 2.94 12.92
CA THR A 205 5.11 2.05 13.34
C THR A 205 5.07 0.79 12.47
N PRO A 206 5.10 -0.42 13.05
CA PRO A 206 4.89 -1.66 12.31
C PRO A 206 3.45 -1.74 11.76
N VAL A 207 3.30 -2.38 10.59
CA VAL A 207 2.01 -2.49 9.91
C VAL A 207 1.68 -3.94 9.49
N THR A 208 0.41 -4.29 9.56
CA THR A 208 -0.17 -5.40 8.78
C THR A 208 -1.11 -4.81 7.73
N LEU A 209 -0.92 -5.20 6.48
CA LEU A 209 -1.68 -4.73 5.32
C LEU A 209 -2.33 -5.94 4.63
N GLU A 210 -3.63 -6.10 4.80
CA GLU A 210 -4.43 -7.13 4.12
C GLU A 210 -5.06 -6.51 2.85
N LEU A 211 -4.57 -6.87 1.67
CA LEU A 211 -4.89 -6.16 0.43
C LEU A 211 -5.52 -7.09 -0.63
N GLY A 212 -6.23 -6.47 -1.58
CA GLY A 212 -6.83 -7.17 -2.71
C GLY A 212 -5.87 -7.57 -3.82
N GLY A 213 -6.41 -8.23 -4.85
CA GLY A 213 -5.69 -8.68 -6.04
C GLY A 213 -6.54 -9.55 -6.95
N LYS A 214 -6.05 -9.83 -8.16
CA LYS A 214 -6.76 -10.72 -9.10
C LYS A 214 -6.43 -12.18 -8.81
N ASN A 215 -7.27 -12.85 -8.01
CA ASN A 215 -7.06 -14.26 -7.65
C ASN A 215 -7.33 -15.20 -8.84
N PRO A 216 -6.32 -15.90 -9.39
CA PRO A 216 -6.53 -16.89 -10.44
C PRO A 216 -7.26 -18.13 -9.91
N CYS A 217 -8.05 -18.74 -10.78
CA CYS A 217 -8.62 -20.07 -10.60
C CYS A 217 -8.25 -20.95 -11.80
N TYR A 218 -7.24 -21.81 -11.66
CA TYR A 218 -6.90 -22.78 -12.71
C TYR A 218 -7.83 -23.99 -12.64
N VAL A 219 -8.33 -24.44 -13.79
CA VAL A 219 -9.17 -25.63 -13.92
C VAL A 219 -8.56 -26.54 -14.98
N ASP A 220 -8.05 -27.68 -14.52
CA ASP A 220 -7.46 -28.74 -15.32
C ASP A 220 -8.52 -29.53 -16.10
N ASP A 221 -8.15 -30.22 -17.18
CA ASP A 221 -9.12 -31.01 -17.95
C ASP A 221 -9.63 -32.24 -17.17
N ASN A 222 -8.82 -32.76 -16.25
CA ASN A 222 -9.07 -33.93 -15.42
C ASN A 222 -9.80 -33.61 -14.10
N CYS A 223 -10.90 -32.88 -14.17
CA CYS A 223 -11.84 -32.72 -13.05
C CYS A 223 -13.30 -32.65 -13.54
N ASP A 224 -14.25 -32.93 -12.63
CA ASP A 224 -15.69 -32.81 -12.92
C ASP A 224 -16.10 -31.33 -13.06
N PRO A 225 -16.57 -30.89 -14.24
CA PRO A 225 -16.97 -29.51 -14.47
C PRO A 225 -18.12 -29.05 -13.56
N GLN A 226 -19.04 -29.95 -13.15
CA GLN A 226 -20.17 -29.56 -12.32
C GLN A 226 -19.74 -29.27 -10.86
N THR A 227 -18.84 -30.08 -10.31
CA THR A 227 -18.22 -29.83 -9.00
C THR A 227 -17.44 -28.53 -8.98
N VAL A 228 -16.65 -28.26 -10.03
CA VAL A 228 -15.93 -26.98 -10.17
C VAL A 228 -16.91 -25.82 -10.29
N ALA A 229 -17.93 -25.93 -11.14
CA ALA A 229 -18.93 -24.89 -11.32
C ALA A 229 -19.69 -24.56 -10.04
N ASN A 230 -20.14 -25.57 -9.29
CA ASN A 230 -20.83 -25.40 -8.00
C ASN A 230 -19.99 -24.56 -7.03
N ARG A 231 -18.71 -24.90 -6.93
CA ARG A 231 -17.73 -24.24 -6.06
C ARG A 231 -17.43 -22.82 -6.54
N VAL A 232 -16.97 -22.65 -7.78
CA VAL A 232 -16.59 -21.35 -8.35
C VAL A 232 -17.77 -20.38 -8.40
N ALA A 233 -18.98 -20.82 -8.78
CA ALA A 233 -20.18 -19.98 -8.78
C ALA A 233 -20.55 -19.53 -7.36
N PHE A 234 -20.51 -20.43 -6.37
CA PHE A 234 -20.74 -20.05 -4.97
C PHE A 234 -19.72 -19.01 -4.51
N PHE A 235 -18.42 -19.24 -4.70
CA PHE A 235 -17.39 -18.29 -4.25
C PHE A 235 -17.46 -16.94 -4.95
N ARG A 236 -17.82 -16.92 -6.24
CA ARG A 236 -17.91 -15.68 -7.01
C ARG A 236 -19.17 -14.88 -6.73
N CYS A 237 -20.29 -15.53 -6.45
CA CYS A 237 -21.57 -14.85 -6.23
C CYS A 237 -21.83 -14.54 -4.75
N PHE A 238 -21.10 -15.19 -3.83
CA PHE A 238 -21.15 -14.86 -2.41
C PHE A 238 -20.76 -13.38 -2.19
N ASN A 239 -21.55 -12.65 -1.39
CA ASN A 239 -21.42 -11.20 -1.19
C ASN A 239 -21.43 -10.38 -2.51
N ALA A 240 -22.08 -10.90 -3.56
CA ALA A 240 -22.01 -10.39 -4.94
C ALA A 240 -20.56 -10.22 -5.46
N GLY A 241 -19.63 -11.10 -5.06
CA GLY A 241 -18.24 -11.09 -5.50
C GLY A 241 -17.37 -9.99 -4.88
N GLN A 242 -17.90 -9.24 -3.90
CA GLN A 242 -17.19 -8.16 -3.20
C GLN A 242 -16.27 -8.74 -2.11
N THR A 243 -15.30 -9.56 -2.52
CA THR A 243 -14.49 -10.40 -1.62
C THR A 243 -13.06 -10.49 -2.13
N CYS A 244 -12.09 -10.06 -1.32
CA CYS A 244 -10.66 -10.02 -1.68
C CYS A 244 -10.03 -11.38 -2.00
N VAL A 245 -10.67 -12.48 -1.60
CA VAL A 245 -10.27 -13.86 -1.95
C VAL A 245 -11.21 -14.54 -2.96
N ALA A 246 -12.24 -13.87 -3.49
CA ALA A 246 -13.07 -14.49 -4.51
C ALA A 246 -12.22 -14.85 -5.75
N PRO A 247 -12.48 -15.98 -6.44
CA PRO A 247 -11.86 -16.25 -7.73
C PRO A 247 -12.20 -15.12 -8.68
N ASP A 248 -11.17 -14.44 -9.21
CA ASP A 248 -11.36 -13.22 -9.99
C ASP A 248 -11.35 -13.49 -11.49
N TYR A 249 -10.68 -14.56 -11.92
CA TYR A 249 -10.73 -15.07 -13.29
C TYR A 249 -10.42 -16.57 -13.31
N VAL A 250 -10.93 -17.27 -14.33
CA VAL A 250 -10.64 -18.70 -14.56
C VAL A 250 -9.58 -18.85 -15.67
N LEU A 251 -8.64 -19.77 -15.48
CA LEU A 251 -7.69 -20.24 -16.48
C LEU A 251 -7.98 -21.72 -16.79
N CYS A 252 -8.34 -22.05 -18.02
CA CYS A 252 -8.59 -23.44 -18.43
C CYS A 252 -8.37 -23.65 -19.93
N SER A 253 -8.37 -24.90 -20.39
CA SER A 253 -8.36 -25.21 -21.82
C SER A 253 -9.67 -24.78 -22.51
N PRO A 254 -9.69 -24.58 -23.84
CA PRO A 254 -10.94 -24.41 -24.60
C PRO A 254 -11.94 -25.56 -24.38
N GLU A 255 -11.43 -26.79 -24.25
CA GLU A 255 -12.19 -28.02 -24.03
C GLU A 255 -12.84 -28.04 -22.64
N MET A 256 -12.13 -27.59 -21.60
CA MET A 256 -12.72 -27.38 -20.27
C MET A 256 -13.70 -26.21 -20.28
N GLN A 257 -13.41 -25.08 -20.94
CA GLN A 257 -14.36 -23.96 -21.04
C GLN A 257 -15.71 -24.40 -21.63
N ALA A 258 -15.70 -25.18 -22.71
CA ALA A 258 -16.91 -25.69 -23.36
C ALA A 258 -17.77 -26.56 -22.42
N ARG A 259 -17.14 -27.29 -21.47
CA ARG A 259 -17.83 -28.08 -20.44
C ARG A 259 -18.24 -27.27 -19.21
N LEU A 260 -17.42 -26.29 -18.82
CA LEU A 260 -17.59 -25.51 -17.60
C LEU A 260 -18.67 -24.43 -17.72
N VAL A 261 -18.85 -23.79 -18.87
CA VAL A 261 -19.88 -22.74 -19.05
C VAL A 261 -21.30 -23.28 -18.83
N PRO A 262 -21.76 -24.39 -19.45
CA PRO A 262 -23.08 -24.96 -19.14
C PRO A 262 -23.24 -25.38 -17.67
N ALA A 263 -22.17 -25.90 -17.05
CA ALA A 263 -22.16 -26.28 -15.64
C ALA A 263 -22.29 -25.07 -14.70
N LEU A 264 -21.65 -23.94 -15.03
CA LEU A 264 -21.79 -22.66 -14.33
C LEU A 264 -23.21 -22.11 -14.44
N GLN A 265 -23.82 -22.16 -15.63
CA GLN A 265 -25.23 -21.76 -15.81
C GLN A 265 -26.15 -22.60 -14.92
N ASN A 266 -25.98 -23.93 -14.89
CA ASN A 266 -26.73 -24.83 -14.03
C ASN A 266 -26.56 -24.48 -12.54
N ALA A 267 -25.32 -24.27 -12.09
CA ALA A 267 -25.03 -23.91 -10.71
C ALA A 267 -25.67 -22.57 -10.31
N ILE A 268 -25.55 -21.54 -11.16
CA ILE A 268 -26.13 -20.20 -10.94
C ILE A 268 -27.66 -20.28 -10.87
N THR A 269 -28.32 -20.90 -11.84
CA THR A 269 -29.78 -21.08 -11.85
C THR A 269 -30.26 -21.88 -10.63
N ARG A 270 -29.52 -22.92 -10.20
CA ARG A 270 -29.87 -23.69 -9.00
C ARG A 270 -29.72 -22.89 -7.70
N PHE A 271 -28.77 -21.97 -7.63
CA PHE A 271 -28.52 -21.16 -6.42
C PHE A 271 -29.44 -19.93 -6.31
N TYR A 272 -29.79 -19.31 -7.45
CA TYR A 272 -30.45 -18.01 -7.46
C TYR A 272 -31.79 -17.99 -8.23
N GLY A 273 -32.18 -19.08 -8.90
CA GLY A 273 -33.36 -19.15 -9.75
C GLY A 273 -33.11 -18.65 -11.17
N ASP A 274 -34.16 -18.67 -11.99
CA ASP A 274 -34.14 -18.15 -13.37
C ASP A 274 -34.09 -16.62 -13.42
N ASP A 275 -34.55 -15.94 -12.36
CA ASP A 275 -34.34 -14.51 -12.11
C ASP A 275 -33.51 -14.31 -10.83
N PRO A 276 -32.18 -14.16 -10.94
CA PRO A 276 -31.31 -13.90 -9.80
C PRO A 276 -31.57 -12.56 -9.09
N GLN A 277 -32.24 -11.59 -9.71
CA GLN A 277 -32.54 -10.30 -9.05
C GLN A 277 -33.55 -10.50 -7.91
N SER A 278 -34.57 -11.34 -8.14
CA SER A 278 -35.55 -11.74 -7.11
C SER A 278 -34.97 -12.59 -5.97
N SER A 279 -33.75 -13.11 -6.10
CA SER A 279 -33.18 -14.05 -5.14
C SER A 279 -32.82 -13.39 -3.81
N PRO A 280 -33.36 -13.87 -2.66
CA PRO A 280 -32.98 -13.34 -1.33
C PRO A 280 -31.55 -13.69 -0.93
N ASN A 281 -30.87 -14.59 -1.66
CA ASN A 281 -29.53 -15.07 -1.37
C ASN A 281 -28.42 -14.32 -2.12
N LEU A 282 -28.77 -13.38 -3.01
CA LEU A 282 -27.81 -12.59 -3.79
C LEU A 282 -27.73 -11.16 -3.25
N GLY A 283 -26.55 -10.77 -2.77
CA GLY A 283 -26.30 -9.41 -2.27
C GLY A 283 -26.36 -8.33 -3.36
N ARG A 284 -26.22 -7.06 -2.97
CA ARG A 284 -26.14 -5.92 -3.89
C ARG A 284 -24.76 -5.27 -3.89
N ILE A 285 -24.47 -4.49 -4.92
CA ILE A 285 -23.23 -3.71 -4.97
C ILE A 285 -23.34 -2.55 -3.97
N ILE A 286 -22.34 -2.39 -3.11
CA ILE A 286 -22.36 -1.50 -1.94
C ILE A 286 -22.70 -0.02 -2.24
N SER A 287 -22.49 0.46 -3.46
CA SER A 287 -22.80 1.84 -3.85
C SER A 287 -22.87 2.02 -5.36
N GLN A 288 -23.56 3.08 -5.80
CA GLN A 288 -23.65 3.51 -7.19
C GLN A 288 -22.26 3.67 -7.86
N LYS A 289 -21.26 4.16 -7.14
CA LYS A 289 -19.88 4.29 -7.65
C LYS A 289 -19.26 2.93 -7.98
N HIS A 290 -19.42 1.95 -7.10
CA HIS A 290 -18.91 0.59 -7.34
C HIS A 290 -19.72 -0.12 -8.44
N PHE A 291 -21.03 0.13 -8.50
CA PHE A 291 -21.93 -0.37 -9.54
C PHE A 291 -21.53 0.15 -10.93
N GLN A 292 -21.36 1.46 -11.11
CA GLN A 292 -21.02 2.07 -12.40
C GLN A 292 -19.68 1.56 -12.94
N ARG A 293 -18.67 1.40 -12.06
CA ARG A 293 -17.39 0.77 -12.43
C ARG A 293 -17.60 -0.66 -12.94
N LEU A 294 -18.30 -1.51 -12.18
CA LEU A 294 -18.57 -2.90 -12.55
C LEU A 294 -19.38 -3.02 -13.85
N ARG A 295 -20.41 -2.19 -14.02
CA ARG A 295 -21.22 -2.10 -15.25
C ARG A 295 -20.36 -1.78 -16.48
N GLY A 296 -19.33 -0.95 -16.33
CA GLY A 296 -18.35 -0.69 -17.39
C GLY A 296 -17.59 -1.96 -17.83
N LEU A 297 -17.28 -2.87 -16.89
CA LEU A 297 -16.57 -4.12 -17.16
C LEU A 297 -17.41 -5.17 -17.91
N LEU A 298 -18.74 -5.07 -17.88
CA LEU A 298 -19.65 -5.99 -18.62
C LEU A 298 -19.46 -5.94 -20.14
N SER A 299 -18.84 -4.87 -20.66
CA SER A 299 -18.51 -4.71 -22.08
C SER A 299 -17.21 -5.39 -22.52
N CYS A 300 -16.46 -6.01 -21.59
CA CYS A 300 -15.20 -6.70 -21.89
C CYS A 300 -15.45 -8.14 -22.36
N GLY A 301 -15.00 -8.50 -23.56
CA GLY A 301 -15.23 -9.82 -24.14
C GLY A 301 -16.71 -10.10 -24.45
N ARG A 302 -17.08 -11.39 -24.49
CA ARG A 302 -18.43 -11.86 -24.83
C ARG A 302 -19.13 -12.43 -23.59
N VAL A 303 -20.28 -11.85 -23.26
CA VAL A 303 -21.20 -12.37 -22.24
C VAL A 303 -21.78 -13.71 -22.72
N VAL A 304 -21.66 -14.76 -21.91
CA VAL A 304 -22.29 -16.07 -22.15
C VAL A 304 -23.29 -16.49 -21.08
N ILE A 305 -23.23 -15.87 -19.90
CA ILE A 305 -24.20 -16.00 -18.80
C ILE A 305 -24.39 -14.61 -18.21
N GLY A 306 -25.62 -14.25 -17.84
CA GLY A 306 -25.94 -13.00 -17.16
C GLY A 306 -25.81 -11.76 -18.05
N GLY A 307 -25.17 -10.71 -17.54
CA GLY A 307 -25.02 -9.41 -18.20
C GLY A 307 -26.11 -8.39 -17.87
N GLN A 308 -27.20 -8.78 -17.22
CA GLN A 308 -28.23 -7.84 -16.75
C GLN A 308 -27.73 -7.01 -15.57
N SER A 309 -28.17 -5.75 -15.49
CA SER A 309 -27.89 -4.87 -14.36
C SER A 309 -29.00 -3.84 -14.16
N ASP A 310 -29.32 -3.51 -12.91
CA ASP A 310 -30.27 -2.48 -12.50
C ASP A 310 -29.59 -1.50 -11.54
N GLU A 311 -29.53 -0.23 -11.93
CA GLU A 311 -28.89 0.83 -11.14
C GLU A 311 -29.75 1.28 -9.95
N SER A 312 -31.07 1.08 -10.00
CA SER A 312 -31.98 1.46 -8.92
C SER A 312 -31.91 0.52 -7.71
N ASP A 313 -31.61 -0.75 -7.96
CA ASP A 313 -31.42 -1.83 -6.98
C ASP A 313 -29.92 -2.14 -6.73
N LEU A 314 -29.00 -1.43 -7.41
CA LEU A 314 -27.55 -1.70 -7.42
C LEU A 314 -27.22 -3.19 -7.72
N TYR A 315 -28.04 -3.80 -8.57
CA TYR A 315 -28.00 -5.22 -8.92
C TYR A 315 -27.18 -5.46 -10.19
N ILE A 316 -26.27 -6.42 -10.15
CA ILE A 316 -25.59 -6.96 -11.34
C ILE A 316 -25.74 -8.48 -11.30
N ALA A 317 -26.25 -9.06 -12.38
CA ALA A 317 -26.44 -10.50 -12.50
C ALA A 317 -25.10 -11.25 -12.38
N PRO A 318 -25.09 -12.48 -11.81
CA PRO A 318 -23.98 -13.42 -11.98
C PRO A 318 -23.62 -13.56 -13.46
N THR A 319 -22.47 -13.01 -13.85
CA THR A 319 -22.09 -12.83 -15.25
C THR A 319 -20.84 -13.63 -15.55
N VAL A 320 -20.83 -14.36 -16.67
CA VAL A 320 -19.63 -15.05 -17.17
C VAL A 320 -19.23 -14.47 -18.53
N LEU A 321 -17.96 -14.10 -18.65
CA LEU A 321 -17.36 -13.53 -19.85
C LEU A 321 -16.36 -14.53 -20.45
N VAL A 322 -16.38 -14.70 -21.76
CA VAL A 322 -15.38 -15.46 -22.53
C VAL A 322 -14.78 -14.57 -23.62
N ASP A 323 -13.77 -15.07 -24.33
CA ASP A 323 -13.04 -14.34 -25.39
C ASP A 323 -12.38 -13.02 -24.90
N VAL A 324 -12.19 -12.91 -23.59
CA VAL A 324 -11.63 -11.74 -22.88
C VAL A 324 -10.13 -11.64 -23.16
N GLN A 325 -9.67 -10.44 -23.51
CA GLN A 325 -8.25 -10.17 -23.74
C GLN A 325 -7.54 -9.83 -22.43
N GLU A 326 -6.26 -10.20 -22.35
CA GLU A 326 -5.40 -9.84 -21.20
C GLU A 326 -5.33 -8.32 -20.96
N THR A 327 -5.45 -7.52 -22.01
CA THR A 327 -5.45 -6.05 -21.97
C THR A 327 -6.78 -5.42 -21.59
N ASP A 328 -7.88 -6.18 -21.54
CA ASP A 328 -9.21 -5.62 -21.26
C ASP A 328 -9.28 -5.09 -19.81
N PRO A 329 -10.04 -4.02 -19.53
CA PRO A 329 -10.19 -3.48 -18.18
C PRO A 329 -10.53 -4.53 -17.11
N VAL A 330 -11.41 -5.49 -17.43
CA VAL A 330 -11.80 -6.60 -16.54
C VAL A 330 -10.62 -7.52 -16.16
N MET A 331 -9.54 -7.51 -16.92
CA MET A 331 -8.29 -8.25 -16.65
C MET A 331 -7.16 -7.37 -16.08
N GLN A 332 -7.32 -6.05 -16.06
CA GLN A 332 -6.31 -5.09 -15.57
C GLN A 332 -6.54 -4.63 -14.12
N GLU A 333 -7.78 -4.58 -13.64
CA GLU A 333 -8.11 -4.28 -12.24
C GLU A 333 -8.75 -5.46 -11.50
N GLU A 334 -8.73 -5.42 -10.16
CA GLU A 334 -9.49 -6.33 -9.31
C GLU A 334 -10.98 -6.07 -9.53
N ILE A 335 -11.73 -7.11 -9.93
CA ILE A 335 -13.11 -6.90 -10.37
C ILE A 335 -13.99 -6.62 -9.15
N PHE A 336 -13.91 -7.43 -8.07
CA PHE A 336 -14.64 -7.19 -6.82
C PHE A 336 -16.17 -7.02 -7.03
N GLY A 337 -16.75 -7.95 -7.79
CA GLY A 337 -18.17 -7.96 -8.21
C GLY A 337 -18.53 -9.29 -8.88
N PRO A 338 -19.79 -9.51 -9.30
CA PRO A 338 -20.30 -10.83 -9.70
C PRO A 338 -20.00 -11.18 -11.17
N ILE A 339 -18.83 -10.76 -11.69
CA ILE A 339 -18.43 -10.92 -13.11
C ILE A 339 -17.22 -11.86 -13.18
N LEU A 340 -17.31 -12.98 -13.89
CA LEU A 340 -16.26 -14.00 -13.99
C LEU A 340 -15.73 -14.13 -15.43
N PRO A 341 -14.58 -13.54 -15.77
CA PRO A 341 -13.90 -13.83 -17.01
C PRO A 341 -13.24 -15.21 -17.00
N ILE A 342 -13.41 -15.96 -18.08
CA ILE A 342 -12.67 -17.19 -18.40
C ILE A 342 -11.66 -16.86 -19.50
N VAL A 343 -10.40 -17.23 -19.28
CA VAL A 343 -9.28 -16.98 -20.20
C VAL A 343 -8.65 -18.32 -20.57
N ASN A 344 -8.59 -18.62 -21.87
CA ASN A 344 -8.07 -19.90 -22.31
C ASN A 344 -6.55 -19.99 -22.28
N VAL A 345 -6.04 -21.11 -21.79
CA VAL A 345 -4.62 -21.47 -21.74
C VAL A 345 -4.41 -22.86 -22.32
N ARG A 346 -3.30 -23.07 -23.02
CA ARG A 346 -2.97 -24.29 -23.75
C ARG A 346 -2.31 -25.37 -22.88
N SER A 347 -1.88 -25.02 -21.66
CA SER A 347 -1.23 -25.94 -20.71
C SER A 347 -1.13 -25.33 -19.32
N LEU A 348 -0.89 -26.18 -18.32
CA LEU A 348 -0.48 -25.79 -16.97
C LEU A 348 0.74 -24.85 -16.97
N GLY A 349 1.72 -25.09 -17.84
CA GLY A 349 2.90 -24.23 -17.97
C GLY A 349 2.52 -22.79 -18.33
N GLN A 350 1.66 -22.63 -19.34
CA GLN A 350 1.16 -21.30 -19.72
C GLN A 350 0.30 -20.66 -18.62
N ALA A 351 -0.45 -21.45 -17.85
CA ALA A 351 -1.21 -20.94 -16.70
C ALA A 351 -0.29 -20.40 -15.59
N ILE A 352 0.77 -21.13 -15.25
CA ILE A 352 1.80 -20.70 -14.29
C ILE A 352 2.47 -19.40 -14.79
N ASP A 353 2.86 -19.34 -16.06
CA ASP A 353 3.47 -18.14 -16.66
C ASP A 353 2.48 -16.95 -16.76
N PHE A 354 1.17 -17.21 -16.84
CA PHE A 354 0.11 -16.20 -16.79
C PHE A 354 -0.05 -15.58 -15.40
N ILE A 355 0.05 -16.42 -14.37
CA ILE A 355 0.00 -16.01 -12.96
C ILE A 355 1.28 -15.26 -12.59
N ASN A 356 2.45 -15.80 -12.93
CA ASN A 356 3.75 -15.25 -12.51
C ASN A 356 4.13 -13.92 -13.19
N ARG A 357 3.57 -13.59 -14.36
CA ARG A 357 3.75 -12.26 -14.98
C ARG A 357 2.87 -11.16 -14.35
N ARG A 358 2.08 -11.49 -13.33
CA ARG A 358 1.20 -10.58 -12.60
C ARG A 358 1.71 -10.37 -11.17
N GLU A 359 1.06 -9.43 -10.52
CA GLU A 359 1.21 -9.23 -9.08
C GLU A 359 0.70 -10.44 -8.31
N LYS A 360 1.44 -10.82 -7.26
CA LYS A 360 1.09 -11.95 -6.39
C LYS A 360 -0.31 -11.74 -5.79
N PRO A 361 -1.25 -12.68 -5.96
CA PRO A 361 -2.63 -12.53 -5.50
C PRO A 361 -2.75 -12.83 -3.99
N LEU A 362 -3.92 -12.54 -3.41
CA LEU A 362 -4.22 -12.91 -2.02
C LEU A 362 -4.53 -14.41 -1.90
N ALA A 363 -5.22 -14.96 -2.89
CA ALA A 363 -5.52 -16.38 -3.02
C ALA A 363 -5.20 -16.91 -4.42
N LEU A 364 -4.85 -18.19 -4.51
CA LEU A 364 -4.68 -18.94 -5.76
C LEU A 364 -5.49 -20.23 -5.63
N TYR A 365 -6.40 -20.46 -6.59
CA TYR A 365 -7.22 -21.67 -6.66
C TYR A 365 -6.76 -22.57 -7.80
N ALA A 366 -6.70 -23.88 -7.57
CA ALA A 366 -6.44 -24.88 -8.59
C ALA A 366 -7.42 -26.04 -8.46
N PHE A 367 -8.00 -26.50 -9.57
CA PHE A 367 -8.88 -27.66 -9.65
C PHE A 367 -8.26 -28.72 -10.57
N SER A 368 -8.02 -29.92 -10.04
CA SER A 368 -7.43 -31.07 -10.74
C SER A 368 -7.49 -32.32 -9.86
N ASN A 369 -7.74 -33.48 -10.46
CA ASN A 369 -7.55 -34.78 -9.79
C ASN A 369 -6.09 -35.30 -9.87
N ASN A 370 -5.17 -34.56 -10.50
CA ASN A 370 -3.76 -34.91 -10.61
C ASN A 370 -2.92 -34.17 -9.54
N SER A 371 -2.34 -34.92 -8.60
CA SER A 371 -1.47 -34.35 -7.55
C SER A 371 -0.21 -33.66 -8.10
N GLN A 372 0.31 -34.09 -9.25
CA GLN A 372 1.45 -33.44 -9.89
C GLN A 372 1.11 -32.05 -10.44
N VAL A 373 -0.14 -31.82 -10.85
CA VAL A 373 -0.63 -30.50 -11.29
C VAL A 373 -0.72 -29.56 -10.08
N MET A 374 -1.24 -30.06 -8.95
CA MET A 374 -1.31 -29.31 -7.70
C MET A 374 0.07 -28.91 -7.18
N ASN A 375 1.00 -29.86 -7.09
CA ASN A 375 2.37 -29.60 -6.62
C ASN A 375 3.08 -28.61 -7.55
N GLN A 376 3.02 -28.81 -8.88
CA GLN A 376 3.63 -27.86 -9.82
C GLN A 376 3.04 -26.44 -9.73
N MET A 377 1.73 -26.30 -9.46
CA MET A 377 1.15 -24.98 -9.26
C MET A 377 1.65 -24.36 -7.95
N LEU A 378 1.69 -25.12 -6.85
CA LEU A 378 2.15 -24.68 -5.54
C LEU A 378 3.64 -24.29 -5.55
N ASP A 379 4.50 -25.14 -6.13
CA ASP A 379 5.96 -24.97 -6.14
C ASP A 379 6.43 -23.84 -7.06
N ARG A 380 5.66 -23.54 -8.11
CA ARG A 380 6.06 -22.61 -9.20
C ARG A 380 5.31 -21.29 -9.20
N THR A 381 4.48 -21.00 -8.21
CA THR A 381 3.78 -19.71 -8.08
C THR A 381 3.94 -19.14 -6.67
N SER A 382 3.37 -17.96 -6.41
CA SER A 382 3.41 -17.35 -5.08
C SER A 382 2.19 -16.46 -4.85
N SER A 383 1.42 -16.80 -3.82
CA SER A 383 0.21 -16.13 -3.37
C SER A 383 0.22 -16.03 -1.84
N GLY A 384 -0.72 -15.27 -1.26
CA GLY A 384 -0.92 -15.26 0.19
C GLY A 384 -1.43 -16.62 0.70
N ASN A 385 -2.41 -17.18 -0.01
CA ASN A 385 -3.06 -18.46 0.28
C ASN A 385 -3.11 -19.32 -0.99
N PHE A 386 -3.04 -20.65 -0.85
CA PHE A 386 -3.23 -21.61 -1.93
C PHE A 386 -4.32 -22.60 -1.55
N VAL A 387 -5.23 -22.92 -2.48
CA VAL A 387 -6.31 -23.89 -2.25
C VAL A 387 -6.47 -24.81 -3.45
N GLY A 388 -6.29 -26.11 -3.20
CA GLY A 388 -6.56 -27.17 -4.17
C GLY A 388 -7.98 -27.72 -4.01
N ASN A 389 -8.72 -27.81 -5.11
CA ASN A 389 -10.06 -28.39 -5.23
C ASN A 389 -11.15 -27.81 -4.31
N GLU A 390 -10.96 -26.61 -3.74
CA GLU A 390 -11.93 -25.95 -2.86
C GLU A 390 -11.80 -24.42 -2.95
N GLY A 391 -12.69 -23.66 -2.32
CA GLY A 391 -12.63 -22.20 -2.25
C GLY A 391 -12.31 -21.62 -0.87
N PHE A 392 -12.84 -20.44 -0.59
CA PHE A 392 -12.52 -19.65 0.60
C PHE A 392 -12.92 -20.26 1.96
N THR A 393 -13.48 -21.47 2.00
CA THR A 393 -13.83 -22.19 3.24
C THR A 393 -12.66 -22.31 4.22
N TYR A 394 -11.41 -22.32 3.72
CA TYR A 394 -10.20 -22.28 4.55
C TYR A 394 -10.13 -21.07 5.49
N MET A 395 -10.80 -19.95 5.18
CA MET A 395 -10.89 -18.77 6.06
C MET A 395 -11.60 -19.02 7.39
N SER A 396 -12.27 -20.17 7.54
CA SER A 396 -12.84 -20.62 8.83
C SER A 396 -11.81 -21.32 9.74
N LEU A 397 -10.62 -21.66 9.21
CA LEU A 397 -9.57 -22.39 9.91
C LEU A 397 -8.62 -21.42 10.62
N THR A 398 -8.94 -21.11 11.88
CA THR A 398 -8.12 -20.29 12.79
C THR A 398 -6.73 -20.86 13.13
N SER A 399 -6.42 -22.06 12.62
CA SER A 399 -5.11 -22.71 12.67
C SER A 399 -4.21 -22.41 11.46
N LEU A 400 -4.75 -21.82 10.39
CA LEU A 400 -3.99 -21.33 9.24
C LEU A 400 -3.76 -19.81 9.38
N PRO A 401 -2.58 -19.30 9.01
CA PRO A 401 -2.37 -17.86 8.91
C PRO A 401 -3.09 -17.32 7.68
N PHE A 402 -3.95 -16.33 7.85
CA PHE A 402 -4.47 -15.55 6.74
C PHE A 402 -3.57 -14.33 6.52
N GLY A 403 -3.07 -14.11 5.31
CA GLY A 403 -2.30 -12.93 4.96
C GLY A 403 -1.96 -12.83 3.47
N GLY A 404 -1.56 -11.64 3.03
CA GLY A 404 -1.08 -11.39 1.67
C GLY A 404 0.45 -11.45 1.51
N VAL A 405 0.93 -11.33 0.26
CA VAL A 405 2.36 -11.24 -0.05
C VAL A 405 2.63 -10.29 -1.21
N GLY A 406 3.56 -9.36 -1.05
CA GLY A 406 3.85 -8.36 -2.08
C GLY A 406 2.73 -7.32 -2.18
N LYS A 407 2.07 -7.19 -3.35
CA LYS A 407 0.97 -6.22 -3.50
C LYS A 407 -0.36 -6.67 -2.91
N SER A 408 -0.56 -7.97 -2.65
CA SER A 408 -1.73 -8.47 -1.91
C SER A 408 -1.57 -8.33 -0.39
N GLY A 409 -0.39 -8.00 0.13
CA GLY A 409 -0.24 -7.66 1.54
C GLY A 409 1.13 -7.90 2.16
N MET A 410 1.19 -7.63 3.46
CA MET A 410 2.27 -8.00 4.37
C MET A 410 1.72 -8.17 5.79
N GLY A 411 2.33 -9.06 6.57
CA GLY A 411 1.76 -9.50 7.84
C GLY A 411 0.82 -10.69 7.64
N ARG A 412 0.16 -11.11 8.73
CA ARG A 412 -0.81 -12.21 8.77
C ARG A 412 -1.60 -12.15 10.07
N TYR A 413 -2.79 -12.74 10.10
CA TYR A 413 -3.61 -12.86 11.30
C TYR A 413 -4.46 -14.15 11.27
N HIS A 414 -5.55 -14.17 12.04
CA HIS A 414 -6.37 -15.31 12.50
C HIS A 414 -5.76 -16.08 13.69
N GLY A 415 -6.61 -16.47 14.62
CA GLY A 415 -6.28 -17.21 15.85
C GLY A 415 -5.04 -16.72 16.57
N LYS A 416 -4.07 -17.63 16.77
CA LYS A 416 -2.80 -17.29 17.43
C LYS A 416 -1.95 -16.31 16.60
N PHE A 417 -2.06 -16.32 15.27
CA PHE A 417 -1.34 -15.37 14.42
C PHE A 417 -1.82 -13.93 14.66
N SER A 418 -3.11 -13.72 14.97
CA SER A 418 -3.59 -12.40 15.44
C SER A 418 -2.91 -11.99 16.75
N PHE A 419 -2.81 -12.90 17.75
CA PHE A 419 -2.14 -12.61 19.01
C PHE A 419 -0.65 -12.27 18.81
N ASP A 420 0.07 -13.06 18.01
CA ASP A 420 1.49 -12.86 17.72
C ASP A 420 1.70 -11.55 16.93
N THR A 421 0.84 -11.22 15.95
CA THR A 421 0.90 -9.97 15.17
C THR A 421 0.75 -8.72 16.02
N PHE A 422 -0.07 -8.77 17.09
CA PHE A 422 -0.24 -7.65 18.03
C PHE A 422 0.65 -7.76 19.28
N SER A 423 1.68 -8.62 19.25
CA SER A 423 2.67 -8.78 20.32
C SER A 423 4.10 -8.54 19.83
N HIS A 424 4.90 -7.81 20.60
CA HIS A 424 6.34 -7.82 20.45
C HIS A 424 6.92 -9.12 21.05
N HIS A 425 7.74 -9.84 20.27
CA HIS A 425 8.43 -11.06 20.67
C HIS A 425 9.80 -10.73 21.28
N ARG A 426 9.80 -10.32 22.55
CA ARG A 426 11.00 -9.91 23.27
C ARG A 426 11.89 -11.10 23.63
N ALA A 427 13.08 -11.15 23.07
CA ALA A 427 14.11 -12.09 23.49
C ALA A 427 14.64 -11.75 24.90
N CYS A 428 14.66 -12.74 25.78
CA CYS A 428 15.15 -12.63 27.16
C CYS A 428 16.26 -13.66 27.39
N LEU A 429 17.40 -13.21 27.92
CA LEU A 429 18.44 -14.05 28.50
C LEU A 429 18.67 -13.59 29.94
N LEU A 430 18.41 -14.46 30.90
CA LEU A 430 18.69 -14.24 32.32
C LEU A 430 19.89 -15.10 32.70
N SER A 431 21.05 -14.47 32.82
CA SER A 431 22.28 -15.15 33.25
C SER A 431 22.34 -15.25 34.77
N HIS A 432 22.93 -16.34 35.25
CA HIS A 432 23.18 -16.50 36.68
C HIS A 432 24.28 -15.54 37.16
N SER A 433 24.11 -14.98 38.37
CA SER A 433 25.07 -14.05 38.99
C SER A 433 26.27 -14.76 39.61
N GLY A 434 26.15 -16.05 39.93
CA GLY A 434 27.29 -16.93 40.21
C GLY A 434 27.97 -17.43 38.94
N LEU A 435 29.06 -18.19 39.11
CA LEU A 435 29.84 -18.84 38.05
C LEU A 435 30.65 -17.90 37.12
N GLU A 436 31.00 -16.70 37.59
CA GLU A 436 31.82 -15.75 36.82
C GLU A 436 33.19 -16.31 36.37
N VAL A 437 33.76 -17.25 37.14
CA VAL A 437 34.98 -17.98 36.76
C VAL A 437 34.82 -18.76 35.46
N LEU A 438 33.64 -19.32 35.16
CA LEU A 438 33.37 -20.00 33.89
C LEU A 438 33.30 -19.02 32.71
N LYS A 439 32.99 -17.74 32.98
CA LYS A 439 32.93 -16.67 31.98
C LYS A 439 34.31 -16.12 31.62
N ASN A 440 35.36 -16.36 32.43
CA ASN A 440 36.74 -15.93 32.14
C ASN A 440 37.25 -16.32 30.75
N ILE A 441 36.78 -17.44 30.19
CA ILE A 441 37.13 -17.87 28.82
C ILE A 441 36.78 -16.85 27.73
N ARG A 442 35.78 -15.97 27.98
CA ARG A 442 35.34 -14.93 27.03
C ARG A 442 36.00 -13.57 27.27
N TYR A 443 36.77 -13.41 28.35
CA TYR A 443 37.36 -12.14 28.76
C TYR A 443 38.83 -12.03 28.33
N PRO A 444 39.30 -10.82 27.93
CA PRO A 444 40.72 -10.57 27.72
C PRO A 444 41.55 -10.72 29.02
N PRO A 445 42.85 -11.05 28.93
CA PRO A 445 43.62 -11.29 27.71
C PRO A 445 43.38 -12.68 27.13
N TYR A 446 43.30 -12.76 25.80
CA TYR A 446 43.07 -14.04 25.10
C TYR A 446 44.38 -14.79 24.86
N SER A 447 44.37 -16.09 25.15
CA SER A 447 45.33 -17.08 24.67
C SER A 447 44.75 -17.88 23.50
N ASP A 448 45.61 -18.47 22.66
CA ASP A 448 45.21 -19.40 21.59
C ASP A 448 44.27 -20.51 22.07
N TYR A 449 44.51 -21.03 23.28
CA TYR A 449 43.68 -22.06 23.89
C TYR A 449 42.28 -21.56 24.23
N THR A 450 42.18 -20.43 24.95
CA THR A 450 40.89 -19.81 25.29
C THR A 450 40.12 -19.38 24.04
N GLN A 451 40.82 -18.87 23.02
CA GLN A 451 40.20 -18.48 21.76
C GLN A 451 39.62 -19.69 21.01
N LYS A 452 40.41 -20.77 20.83
CA LYS A 452 39.93 -22.01 20.19
C LYS A 452 38.74 -22.62 20.94
N LEU A 453 38.80 -22.71 22.27
CA LEU A 453 37.75 -23.30 23.07
C LEU A 453 36.47 -22.43 23.10
N PHE A 454 36.60 -21.10 23.14
CA PHE A 454 35.45 -20.20 23.02
C PHE A 454 34.81 -20.24 21.63
N THR A 455 35.61 -20.27 20.56
CA THR A 455 35.12 -20.44 19.18
C THR A 455 34.39 -21.78 19.00
N TRP A 456 34.93 -22.88 19.55
CA TRP A 456 34.26 -24.18 19.55
C TRP A 456 32.92 -24.15 20.32
N ALA A 457 32.86 -23.48 21.47
CA ALA A 457 31.64 -23.38 22.27
C ALA A 457 30.58 -22.42 21.68
N MET A 458 30.98 -21.46 20.83
CA MET A 458 30.08 -20.68 19.98
C MET A 458 29.60 -21.45 18.75
N GLY A 459 30.38 -22.42 18.29
CA GLY A 459 30.09 -23.21 17.09
C GLY A 459 28.83 -24.06 17.24
N SER A 460 28.11 -24.25 16.13
CA SER A 460 26.95 -25.14 16.01
C SER A 460 27.35 -26.63 15.94
N HIS A 461 28.32 -27.03 16.75
CA HIS A 461 28.64 -28.43 16.99
C HIS A 461 27.53 -29.02 17.87
N LEU A 462 26.55 -29.66 17.22
CA LEU A 462 25.63 -30.59 17.87
C LEU A 462 26.44 -31.50 18.80
N CYS A 463 26.00 -31.59 20.06
CA CYS A 463 26.73 -32.29 21.11
C CYS A 463 26.60 -33.81 20.95
N THR A 464 27.23 -34.36 19.92
CA THR A 464 27.19 -35.80 19.56
C THR A 464 28.06 -36.67 20.47
N LEU A 465 28.63 -36.10 21.54
CA LEU A 465 29.63 -36.75 22.40
C LEU A 465 29.10 -37.20 23.79
N LEU A 466 27.81 -37.04 24.09
CA LEU A 466 27.23 -37.47 25.39
C LEU A 466 25.89 -38.22 25.33
N LEU A 467 25.43 -38.64 24.14
CA LEU A 467 24.26 -39.54 23.99
C LEU A 467 24.61 -40.81 23.19
N GLY A 468 25.77 -41.39 23.49
CA GLY A 468 26.28 -42.62 22.91
C GLY A 468 25.82 -43.91 23.62
N VAL A 469 24.64 -43.94 24.24
CA VAL A 469 24.04 -45.18 24.78
C VAL A 469 22.52 -45.15 24.55
N PHE A 470 22.01 -46.22 23.90
CA PHE A 470 20.61 -46.48 23.52
C PHE A 470 20.01 -45.70 22.34
N ALA A 471 19.94 -46.39 21.20
CA ALA A 471 18.79 -46.57 20.29
C ALA A 471 19.26 -46.61 18.81
N PRO A 472 18.65 -47.45 17.95
CA PRO A 472 19.29 -47.89 16.71
C PRO A 472 18.89 -47.08 15.46
N SER A 473 19.65 -47.36 14.40
CA SER A 473 19.47 -46.94 13.02
C SER A 473 18.04 -46.96 12.48
N GLU A 474 17.69 -45.94 11.70
CA GLU A 474 17.19 -46.19 10.34
C GLU A 474 17.58 -45.04 9.39
N THR A 475 17.91 -45.41 8.15
CA THR A 475 18.55 -44.53 7.16
C THR A 475 17.60 -44.15 6.04
N TYR A 476 17.51 -42.87 5.68
CA TYR A 476 17.14 -42.44 4.34
C TYR A 476 17.99 -41.26 3.87
N THR A 477 18.79 -41.50 2.83
CA THR A 477 19.61 -40.50 2.13
C THR A 477 19.06 -40.28 0.73
N LEU A 478 18.86 -39.01 0.34
CA LEU A 478 18.97 -38.58 -1.05
C LEU A 478 19.79 -37.28 -1.13
N PRO A 479 20.55 -37.05 -2.22
CA PRO A 479 21.68 -36.12 -2.19
C PRO A 479 21.32 -34.71 -2.66
N MET A 480 22.00 -33.70 -2.10
CA MET A 480 22.17 -32.40 -2.75
C MET A 480 23.58 -32.25 -3.30
N THR A 481 23.67 -31.83 -4.55
CA THR A 481 24.91 -31.60 -5.30
C THR A 481 25.57 -30.30 -4.88
N SER A 482 26.86 -30.36 -4.57
CA SER A 482 27.72 -29.22 -4.24
C SER A 482 28.16 -28.42 -5.48
N SER A 483 28.21 -27.10 -5.37
CA SER A 483 29.16 -26.28 -6.14
C SER A 483 29.81 -25.26 -5.20
N SER A 484 31.03 -25.58 -4.77
CA SER A 484 31.89 -24.84 -3.85
C SER A 484 32.49 -23.58 -4.47
N TRP A 485 32.49 -22.46 -3.73
CA TRP A 485 33.50 -21.39 -3.84
C TRP A 485 33.62 -20.65 -2.48
N GLU A 486 34.75 -20.82 -1.80
CA GLU A 486 35.19 -19.99 -0.68
C GLU A 486 36.23 -18.96 -1.17
N PRO A 487 36.34 -17.79 -0.52
CA PRO A 487 37.60 -17.05 -0.45
C PRO A 487 38.04 -16.81 1.01
N GLN A 488 39.30 -17.12 1.31
CA GLN A 488 39.95 -16.72 2.57
C GLN A 488 40.48 -15.27 2.49
N PRO A 489 40.73 -14.61 3.65
CA PRO A 489 40.93 -13.17 3.75
C PRO A 489 42.39 -12.76 3.73
N ASP A 490 42.68 -11.49 3.39
CA ASP A 490 43.92 -10.86 3.87
C ASP A 490 43.95 -9.31 3.93
N SER A 491 44.76 -8.81 4.85
CA SER A 491 45.34 -7.45 4.95
C SER A 491 44.46 -6.19 5.19
N MET A 492 44.39 -5.81 6.47
CA MET A 492 44.79 -4.50 7.06
C MET A 492 44.44 -3.15 6.39
N LEU A 493 43.68 -2.34 7.14
CA LEU A 493 43.56 -0.88 7.00
C LEU A 493 44.75 -0.12 7.63
N PRO A 494 45.14 1.05 7.10
CA PRO A 494 45.75 2.13 7.85
C PRO A 494 44.79 3.32 8.06
N SER A 495 44.95 4.00 9.20
CA SER A 495 44.17 5.18 9.61
C SER A 495 44.76 6.51 9.11
N GLY A 496 43.92 7.54 9.00
CA GLY A 496 44.30 8.91 8.63
C GLY A 496 43.32 9.96 9.19
N PRO A 497 43.73 11.22 9.44
CA PRO A 497 43.26 11.94 10.63
C PRO A 497 42.20 13.05 10.40
N SER A 498 41.65 13.51 11.52
CA SER A 498 40.71 14.62 11.65
C SER A 498 41.38 16.00 11.75
N THR A 499 40.88 16.98 11.00
CA THR A 499 41.01 18.44 11.28
C THR A 499 39.77 19.17 10.76
N GLY A 500 39.34 20.26 11.39
CA GLY A 500 38.15 21.01 10.99
C GLY A 500 38.35 22.53 10.79
N SER A 501 37.22 23.23 10.70
CA SER A 501 36.99 24.70 10.75
C SER A 501 36.62 25.45 9.44
N THR A 502 35.47 26.14 9.53
CA THR A 502 35.16 27.52 9.06
C THR A 502 35.31 27.95 7.59
N GLY A 503 34.18 27.95 6.85
CA GLY A 503 33.43 29.18 6.51
C GLY A 503 33.97 30.23 5.49
N ALA A 504 33.55 30.09 4.22
CA ALA A 504 32.95 31.11 3.31
C ALA A 504 33.71 32.42 2.91
N PRO A 505 33.34 33.15 1.81
CA PRO A 505 32.60 32.79 0.57
C PRO A 505 33.18 33.36 -0.78
N ALA A 506 32.50 33.01 -1.90
CA ALA A 506 32.23 33.81 -3.12
C ALA A 506 33.19 33.84 -4.37
N VAL A 507 32.68 33.21 -5.45
CA VAL A 507 32.62 33.62 -6.89
C VAL A 507 33.89 34.02 -7.69
N ALA A 508 34.21 33.22 -8.71
CA ALA A 508 34.73 33.66 -10.02
C ALA A 508 34.52 32.58 -11.12
N GLU A 509 34.25 32.99 -12.37
CA GLU A 509 34.29 32.13 -13.58
C GLU A 509 35.71 32.10 -14.21
N PRO A 510 35.92 31.58 -15.43
CA PRO A 510 36.25 30.18 -15.67
C PRO A 510 37.69 30.02 -16.19
N THR A 511 38.48 29.13 -15.60
CA THR A 511 39.90 28.96 -15.98
C THR A 511 40.22 27.57 -16.52
N VAL A 512 40.52 27.54 -17.83
CA VAL A 512 41.34 26.56 -18.57
C VAL A 512 41.09 25.08 -18.25
N GLN A 513 40.13 24.47 -18.95
CA GLN A 513 40.06 23.01 -19.04
C GLN A 513 41.19 22.49 -19.95
N GLY A 514 42.00 21.56 -19.43
CA GLY A 514 42.92 20.76 -20.25
C GLY A 514 42.19 19.91 -21.29
N PRO A 515 42.91 19.29 -22.25
CA PRO A 515 42.28 18.45 -23.26
C PRO A 515 41.49 17.32 -22.60
N LYS A 516 40.17 17.29 -22.84
CA LYS A 516 39.30 16.22 -22.36
C LYS A 516 39.74 14.87 -22.93
N ASN A 517 39.56 13.81 -22.15
CA ASN A 517 39.89 12.45 -22.57
C ASN A 517 39.20 12.13 -23.92
N PRO A 518 39.91 11.55 -24.91
CA PRO A 518 39.35 11.19 -26.20
C PRO A 518 37.99 10.48 -26.12
N HIS A 519 37.82 9.55 -25.16
CA HIS A 519 36.59 8.77 -24.95
C HIS A 519 35.34 9.61 -24.59
N VAL A 520 35.51 10.82 -24.03
CA VAL A 520 34.38 11.76 -23.81
C VAL A 520 34.36 12.92 -24.80
N SER A 521 35.48 13.21 -25.47
CA SER A 521 35.61 14.35 -26.38
C SER A 521 34.59 14.33 -27.53
N SER A 522 34.42 13.16 -28.18
CA SER A 522 33.53 12.91 -29.31
C SER A 522 32.05 12.75 -28.92
N VAL A 523 31.75 12.59 -27.63
CA VAL A 523 30.39 12.31 -27.18
C VAL A 523 29.49 13.52 -27.42
N THR A 524 28.33 13.29 -28.02
CA THR A 524 27.27 14.28 -28.18
C THR A 524 25.98 13.76 -27.57
N VAL A 525 25.15 14.67 -27.07
CA VAL A 525 23.93 14.37 -26.33
C VAL A 525 22.82 15.26 -26.85
N GLN A 526 21.68 14.66 -27.18
CA GLN A 526 20.48 15.34 -27.68
C GLN A 526 19.37 15.19 -26.64
N LEU A 527 18.72 16.30 -26.27
CA LEU A 527 17.56 16.29 -25.38
C LEU A 527 16.32 15.80 -26.14
N GLU A 528 15.71 14.73 -25.63
CA GLU A 528 14.46 14.20 -26.16
C GLU A 528 13.26 15.01 -25.65
N MET A 529 12.16 14.99 -26.41
CA MET A 529 10.97 15.82 -26.15
C MET A 529 11.24 17.33 -26.04
N LYS A 530 12.29 17.85 -26.71
CA LYS A 530 12.72 19.26 -26.61
C LYS A 530 11.59 20.28 -26.75
N ALA A 531 10.68 20.11 -27.70
CA ALA A 531 9.53 21.02 -27.89
C ALA A 531 8.66 21.14 -26.62
N LEU A 532 8.43 20.04 -25.90
CA LEU A 532 7.69 20.07 -24.64
C LEU A 532 8.46 20.82 -23.54
N TRP A 533 9.77 20.66 -23.48
CA TRP A 533 10.63 21.44 -22.58
C TRP A 533 10.57 22.94 -22.91
N GLU A 534 10.58 23.31 -24.18
CA GLU A 534 10.43 24.70 -24.63
C GLU A 534 9.06 25.29 -24.24
N GLU A 535 7.96 24.55 -24.39
CA GLU A 535 6.62 24.96 -23.93
C GLU A 535 6.58 25.21 -22.41
N PHE A 536 7.16 24.29 -21.62
CA PHE A 536 7.26 24.46 -20.17
C PHE A 536 8.15 25.64 -19.78
N ASN A 537 9.25 25.88 -20.51
CA ASN A 537 10.19 26.97 -20.23
C ASN A 537 9.55 28.34 -20.50
N GLN A 538 8.79 28.48 -21.59
CA GLN A 538 8.05 29.71 -21.92
C GLN A 538 7.05 30.14 -20.84
N LEU A 539 6.51 29.18 -20.08
CA LEU A 539 5.58 29.43 -18.96
C LEU A 539 6.28 29.57 -17.60
N GLY A 540 7.62 29.42 -17.56
CA GLY A 540 8.42 29.36 -16.33
C GLY A 540 8.24 28.04 -15.61
N THR A 541 9.02 27.02 -16.02
CA THR A 541 8.87 25.63 -15.55
C THR A 541 8.89 25.51 -14.03
N GLU A 542 7.98 24.70 -13.48
CA GLU A 542 7.89 24.44 -12.04
C GLU A 542 8.07 22.94 -11.75
N MET A 543 9.00 22.62 -10.85
CA MET A 543 9.21 21.25 -10.35
C MET A 543 8.83 21.17 -8.88
N ILE A 544 8.01 20.18 -8.55
CA ILE A 544 7.55 19.94 -7.18
C ILE A 544 8.67 19.30 -6.36
N VAL A 545 8.97 19.88 -5.20
CA VAL A 545 9.83 19.30 -4.16
C VAL A 545 8.98 18.96 -2.93
N THR A 546 9.13 17.74 -2.41
CA THR A 546 8.44 17.26 -1.21
C THR A 546 9.42 16.52 -0.30
N LYS A 547 9.12 16.43 1.00
CA LYS A 547 9.99 15.73 1.96
C LYS A 547 10.35 14.28 1.55
N ALA A 548 9.42 13.57 0.90
CA ALA A 548 9.59 12.18 0.45
C ALA A 548 10.23 12.02 -0.95
N GLY A 549 10.59 13.14 -1.61
CA GLY A 549 11.11 13.17 -2.97
C GLY A 549 10.03 12.97 -4.05
N ARG A 550 9.99 13.85 -5.06
CA ARG A 550 9.06 13.78 -6.19
C ARG A 550 9.82 13.67 -7.51
N ARG A 551 9.34 12.81 -8.42
CA ARG A 551 9.90 12.65 -9.77
C ARG A 551 9.71 13.93 -10.58
N MET A 552 10.69 14.27 -11.42
CA MET A 552 10.61 15.40 -12.34
C MET A 552 9.51 15.19 -13.40
N PHE A 553 8.93 16.28 -13.89
CA PHE A 553 8.14 16.26 -15.13
C PHE A 553 8.18 17.65 -15.82
N PRO A 554 8.54 17.76 -17.12
CA PRO A 554 8.86 16.66 -18.04
C PRO A 554 10.02 15.78 -17.58
N THR A 555 10.05 14.52 -18.02
CA THR A 555 11.14 13.61 -17.64
C THR A 555 12.39 14.01 -18.42
N PHE A 556 13.54 14.07 -17.75
CA PHE A 556 14.79 14.34 -18.44
C PHE A 556 15.22 13.08 -19.20
N GLN A 557 15.18 13.16 -20.53
CA GLN A 557 15.47 12.05 -21.44
C GLN A 557 16.45 12.51 -22.50
N VAL A 558 17.45 11.69 -22.81
CA VAL A 558 18.51 12.05 -23.76
C VAL A 558 18.89 10.88 -24.65
N LYS A 559 19.26 11.21 -25.89
CA LYS A 559 19.92 10.31 -26.82
C LYS A 559 21.41 10.64 -26.88
N ILE A 560 22.25 9.63 -26.73
CA ILE A 560 23.71 9.78 -26.65
C ILE A 560 24.33 9.17 -27.91
N LEU A 561 25.35 9.83 -28.47
CA LEU A 561 26.06 9.43 -29.68
C LEU A 561 27.56 9.67 -29.50
N GLY A 562 28.40 8.93 -30.22
CA GLY A 562 29.85 9.16 -30.26
C GLY A 562 30.65 8.66 -29.04
N MET A 563 30.08 7.72 -28.27
CA MET A 563 30.83 6.94 -27.27
C MET A 563 31.60 5.79 -27.92
N ASP A 564 32.72 5.39 -27.33
CA ASP A 564 33.36 4.10 -27.64
C ASP A 564 32.46 2.94 -27.21
N SER A 565 32.21 2.00 -28.11
CA SER A 565 31.38 0.82 -27.88
C SER A 565 31.83 -0.10 -26.73
N LEU A 566 33.13 -0.22 -26.48
CA LEU A 566 33.73 -1.19 -25.55
C LEU A 566 34.18 -0.55 -24.22
N ALA A 567 34.29 0.77 -24.17
CA ALA A 567 34.56 1.54 -22.95
C ALA A 567 33.33 1.57 -22.02
N ASP A 568 33.59 1.61 -20.71
CA ASP A 568 32.56 1.80 -19.69
C ASP A 568 32.35 3.28 -19.38
N TYR A 569 31.08 3.67 -19.21
CA TYR A 569 30.68 5.02 -18.85
C TYR A 569 29.67 4.99 -17.71
N ALA A 570 29.79 5.96 -16.81
CA ALA A 570 28.77 6.30 -15.83
C ALA A 570 28.06 7.59 -16.26
N LEU A 571 26.74 7.60 -16.11
CA LEU A 571 25.90 8.75 -16.44
C LEU A 571 25.32 9.32 -15.15
N LEU A 572 25.41 10.63 -14.94
CA LEU A 572 24.89 11.27 -13.73
C LEU A 572 24.32 12.66 -14.01
N MET A 573 23.44 13.12 -13.13
CA MET A 573 22.88 14.47 -13.16
C MET A 573 23.14 15.21 -11.85
N ASP A 574 23.38 16.51 -11.96
CA ASP A 574 23.34 17.44 -10.82
C ASP A 574 22.57 18.72 -11.18
N PHE A 575 22.35 19.57 -10.18
CA PHE A 575 21.49 20.74 -10.28
C PHE A 575 22.19 21.92 -9.64
N VAL A 576 22.52 22.93 -10.44
CA VAL A 576 23.16 24.16 -9.96
C VAL A 576 22.13 25.28 -9.80
N PRO A 577 22.17 26.07 -8.71
CA PRO A 577 21.39 27.31 -8.62
C PRO A 577 21.74 28.25 -9.77
N LEU A 578 20.73 28.93 -10.33
CA LEU A 578 20.93 29.90 -11.42
C LEU A 578 21.36 31.28 -10.93
N ASP A 579 20.95 31.69 -9.72
CA ASP A 579 21.39 32.93 -9.07
C ASP A 579 21.18 32.89 -7.54
N ASP A 580 21.72 33.90 -6.85
CA ASP A 580 21.61 34.12 -5.39
C ASP A 580 20.27 34.81 -5.03
N LYS A 581 19.16 34.39 -5.64
CA LYS A 581 17.83 34.98 -5.45
C LYS A 581 16.79 33.95 -5.02
N ARG A 582 15.97 34.36 -4.05
CA ARG A 582 14.72 33.68 -3.68
C ARG A 582 13.55 34.38 -4.35
N TYR A 583 12.63 33.62 -4.91
CA TYR A 583 11.53 34.10 -5.72
C TYR A 583 10.17 34.03 -5.01
N ARG A 584 9.18 34.75 -5.54
CA ARG A 584 7.75 34.56 -5.24
C ARG A 584 6.94 34.70 -6.52
N TYR A 585 5.84 33.97 -6.62
CA TYR A 585 4.92 34.14 -7.74
C TYR A 585 3.89 35.23 -7.40
N ALA A 586 3.72 36.20 -8.32
CA ALA A 586 2.80 37.31 -8.17
C ALA A 586 1.56 37.05 -9.04
N PHE A 587 0.54 36.41 -8.44
CA PHE A 587 -0.68 35.95 -9.10
C PHE A 587 -1.38 37.04 -9.93
N HIS A 588 -1.49 38.27 -9.42
CA HIS A 588 -2.11 39.41 -10.10
C HIS A 588 -1.44 39.80 -11.42
N SER A 589 -0.17 39.44 -11.61
CA SER A 589 0.63 39.72 -12.81
C SER A 589 1.06 38.46 -13.56
N SER A 590 0.70 37.27 -13.05
CA SER A 590 1.16 35.96 -13.53
C SER A 590 2.68 35.90 -13.80
N ALA A 591 3.47 36.43 -12.87
CA ALA A 591 4.91 36.63 -13.04
C ALA A 591 5.72 36.22 -11.81
N TRP A 592 6.92 35.70 -12.05
CA TRP A 592 7.90 35.41 -11.01
C TRP A 592 8.68 36.68 -10.63
N LEU A 593 8.56 37.12 -9.38
CA LEU A 593 9.26 38.28 -8.83
C LEU A 593 10.35 37.84 -7.84
N VAL A 594 11.40 38.64 -7.71
CA VAL A 594 12.41 38.47 -6.66
C VAL A 594 11.77 38.82 -5.30
N ALA A 595 11.92 37.94 -4.33
CA ALA A 595 11.41 38.10 -2.97
C ALA A 595 12.53 38.42 -1.96
N GLY A 596 13.77 38.02 -2.24
CA GLY A 596 14.93 38.27 -1.39
C GLY A 596 16.19 37.57 -1.91
N LYS A 597 17.21 37.53 -1.06
CA LYS A 597 18.43 36.72 -1.27
C LYS A 597 18.09 35.22 -1.22
N ALA A 598 18.90 34.37 -1.87
CA ALA A 598 18.73 32.93 -1.76
C ALA A 598 18.94 32.40 -0.33
N ASP A 599 18.25 31.29 -0.03
CA ASP A 599 18.52 30.48 1.15
C ASP A 599 19.90 29.78 1.00
N PRO A 600 20.62 29.46 2.10
CA PRO A 600 21.94 28.84 2.03
C PRO A 600 22.00 27.61 1.13
N ALA A 601 23.03 27.54 0.28
CA ALA A 601 23.20 26.46 -0.69
C ALA A 601 23.23 25.09 0.01
N THR A 602 22.41 24.16 -0.45
CA THR A 602 22.36 22.78 0.03
C THR A 602 23.61 22.02 -0.43
N PRO A 603 24.06 20.98 0.31
CA PRO A 603 25.17 20.14 -0.13
C PRO A 603 24.89 19.56 -1.53
N GLY A 604 25.80 19.81 -2.47
CA GLY A 604 25.66 19.36 -3.85
C GLY A 604 25.54 17.84 -3.91
N ARG A 605 24.40 17.35 -4.40
CA ARG A 605 24.16 15.92 -4.64
C ARG A 605 24.14 15.63 -6.14
N VAL A 606 24.74 14.49 -6.49
CA VAL A 606 24.69 13.90 -7.82
C VAL A 606 23.75 12.70 -7.81
N HIS A 607 23.02 12.49 -8.90
CA HIS A 607 22.21 11.29 -9.10
C HIS A 607 22.78 10.47 -10.25
N PHE A 608 23.34 9.32 -9.94
CA PHE A 608 23.80 8.35 -10.94
C PHE A 608 22.61 7.63 -11.58
N HIS A 609 22.65 7.42 -12.90
CA HIS A 609 21.70 6.57 -13.59
C HIS A 609 21.88 5.12 -13.09
N PRO A 610 20.81 4.39 -12.72
CA PRO A 610 20.92 3.07 -12.09
C PRO A 610 21.72 2.02 -12.87
N ASP A 611 21.72 2.12 -14.20
CA ASP A 611 22.45 1.21 -15.08
C ASP A 611 23.95 1.60 -15.22
N SER A 612 24.47 2.51 -14.39
CA SER A 612 25.89 2.91 -14.38
C SER A 612 26.72 2.02 -13.45
N PRO A 613 27.95 1.64 -13.84
CA PRO A 613 28.58 1.86 -15.14
C PRO A 613 28.10 0.83 -16.19
N ALA A 614 28.04 1.25 -17.45
CA ALA A 614 27.76 0.36 -18.58
C ALA A 614 28.51 0.77 -19.85
N LYS A 615 28.59 -0.17 -20.80
CA LYS A 615 29.29 -0.02 -22.07
C LYS A 615 28.68 1.08 -22.94
N GLY A 616 29.51 1.84 -23.67
CA GLY A 616 29.04 2.87 -24.59
C GLY A 616 28.07 2.34 -25.65
N ALA A 617 28.25 1.08 -26.11
CA ALA A 617 27.31 0.42 -27.02
C ALA A 617 25.90 0.24 -26.42
N GLN A 618 25.79 0.02 -25.11
CA GLN A 618 24.51 -0.08 -24.40
C GLN A 618 23.84 1.28 -24.27
N TRP A 619 24.60 2.31 -23.90
CA TRP A 619 24.08 3.67 -23.76
C TRP A 619 23.60 4.29 -25.08
N MET A 620 24.27 4.01 -26.19
CA MET A 620 23.87 4.51 -27.51
C MET A 620 22.71 3.71 -28.15
N ARG A 621 22.31 2.56 -27.58
CA ARG A 621 21.27 1.67 -28.15
C ARG A 621 19.85 2.22 -28.02
N GLN A 622 19.58 3.03 -27.00
CA GLN A 622 18.24 3.51 -26.65
C GLN A 622 18.28 4.90 -26.00
N ILE A 623 17.11 5.52 -25.83
CA ILE A 623 16.98 6.77 -25.07
C ILE A 623 17.26 6.49 -23.60
N VAL A 624 18.16 7.27 -22.99
CA VAL A 624 18.46 7.24 -21.55
C VAL A 624 17.47 8.14 -20.82
N SER A 625 16.89 7.66 -19.71
CA SER A 625 15.74 8.30 -19.07
C SER A 625 15.90 8.39 -17.55
N PHE A 626 15.93 9.61 -17.02
CA PHE A 626 16.03 9.88 -15.58
C PHE A 626 14.64 9.91 -14.90
N ASP A 627 13.77 8.94 -15.20
CA ASP A 627 12.39 8.85 -14.67
C ASP A 627 12.35 8.54 -13.16
N LYS A 628 13.39 7.87 -12.66
CA LYS A 628 13.57 7.51 -11.24
C LYS A 628 14.16 8.67 -10.41
N LEU A 629 14.73 9.69 -11.03
CA LEU A 629 15.33 10.84 -10.33
C LEU A 629 14.23 11.63 -9.59
N LYS A 630 14.45 11.85 -8.29
CA LYS A 630 13.55 12.60 -7.41
C LYS A 630 14.22 13.83 -6.81
N LEU A 631 13.43 14.89 -6.69
CA LEU A 631 13.78 16.14 -6.04
C LEU A 631 13.07 16.25 -4.68
N THR A 632 13.78 16.61 -3.63
CA THR A 632 13.27 16.78 -2.26
C THR A 632 13.65 18.15 -1.69
N ASN A 633 12.90 18.62 -0.69
CA ASN A 633 13.27 19.76 0.15
C ASN A 633 13.63 19.34 1.59
N ASN A 634 13.76 18.03 1.85
CA ASN A 634 14.27 17.52 3.12
C ASN A 634 15.80 17.60 3.15
N LEU A 635 16.35 18.47 3.99
CA LEU A 635 17.80 18.61 4.19
C LEU A 635 18.44 17.34 4.81
N LEU A 636 17.63 16.52 5.48
CA LEU A 636 18.02 15.27 6.14
C LEU A 636 17.59 14.03 5.34
N ASP A 637 17.53 14.12 4.00
CA ASP A 637 17.16 12.97 3.17
C ASP A 637 18.29 11.95 3.08
N GLU A 638 18.10 10.76 3.65
CA GLU A 638 19.09 9.67 3.58
C GLU A 638 18.97 8.82 2.29
N ASN A 639 17.91 9.00 1.50
CA ASN A 639 17.60 8.20 0.31
C ASN A 639 18.42 8.56 -0.94
N GLY A 640 19.38 9.49 -0.83
CA GLY A 640 20.16 9.98 -1.97
C GLY A 640 19.34 10.80 -2.99
N HIS A 641 18.19 11.34 -2.61
CA HIS A 641 17.44 12.26 -3.48
C HIS A 641 18.19 13.61 -3.62
N ILE A 642 17.94 14.33 -4.71
CA ILE A 642 18.49 15.67 -4.94
C ILE A 642 17.77 16.67 -4.02
N ILE A 643 18.52 17.33 -3.13
CA ILE A 643 17.98 18.30 -2.17
C ILE A 643 18.04 19.72 -2.77
N LEU A 644 16.88 20.35 -2.95
CA LEU A 644 16.74 21.71 -3.47
C LEU A 644 15.95 22.59 -2.49
N ASN A 645 16.41 23.84 -2.30
CA ASN A 645 15.63 24.88 -1.62
C ASN A 645 14.42 25.27 -2.49
N SER A 646 13.24 25.33 -1.87
CA SER A 646 11.99 25.78 -2.52
C SER A 646 12.04 27.27 -2.84
N MET A 647 11.34 27.69 -3.89
CA MET A 647 11.31 29.06 -4.42
C MET A 647 12.65 29.57 -4.99
N HIS A 648 13.50 28.66 -5.47
CA HIS A 648 14.77 28.95 -6.13
C HIS A 648 14.82 28.35 -7.53
N ARG A 649 15.67 28.92 -8.39
CA ARG A 649 15.83 28.51 -9.78
C ARG A 649 17.06 27.65 -9.98
N TYR A 650 16.93 26.57 -10.76
CA TYR A 650 17.99 25.60 -10.99
C TYR A 650 18.17 25.26 -12.47
N GLN A 651 19.41 24.99 -12.84
CA GLN A 651 19.80 24.42 -14.12
C GLN A 651 20.23 22.96 -13.91
N PRO A 652 19.52 21.97 -14.46
CA PRO A 652 20.04 20.61 -14.58
C PRO A 652 21.30 20.59 -15.43
N ARG A 653 22.30 19.79 -15.03
CA ARG A 653 23.46 19.44 -15.87
C ARG A 653 23.53 17.93 -15.96
N PHE A 654 23.70 17.43 -17.18
CA PHE A 654 23.89 16.01 -17.46
C PHE A 654 25.37 15.74 -17.72
N HIS A 655 25.93 14.71 -17.11
CA HIS A 655 27.35 14.41 -17.19
C HIS A 655 27.57 12.99 -17.71
N VAL A 656 28.43 12.88 -18.72
CA VAL A 656 28.98 11.62 -19.20
C VAL A 656 30.38 11.48 -18.61
N VAL A 657 30.61 10.43 -17.82
CA VAL A 657 31.90 10.13 -17.20
C VAL A 657 32.45 8.83 -17.80
N PHE A 658 33.64 8.87 -18.38
CA PHE A 658 34.38 7.67 -18.78
C PHE A 658 34.98 7.00 -17.53
N VAL A 659 34.72 5.70 -17.38
CA VAL A 659 35.22 4.89 -16.26
C VAL A 659 36.58 4.35 -16.64
N ASP A 660 37.59 5.17 -16.35
CA ASP A 660 38.99 4.91 -16.66
C ASP A 660 39.55 3.74 -15.83
N PRO A 661 39.99 2.63 -16.45
CA PRO A 661 40.44 1.43 -15.74
C PRO A 661 41.81 1.58 -15.05
N ARG A 662 42.49 2.73 -15.22
CA ARG A 662 43.76 3.01 -14.54
C ARG A 662 43.54 3.17 -13.03
N LYS A 663 44.48 2.63 -12.23
CA LYS A 663 44.42 2.71 -10.75
C LYS A 663 44.60 4.13 -10.20
N ASP A 664 45.14 5.05 -10.99
CA ASP A 664 45.30 6.47 -10.66
C ASP A 664 44.29 7.37 -11.38
N SER A 665 43.18 6.81 -11.90
CA SER A 665 42.12 7.50 -12.65
C SER A 665 41.56 8.75 -11.96
N GLU A 666 41.55 8.79 -10.63
CA GLU A 666 41.17 9.97 -9.83
C GLU A 666 41.98 11.23 -10.19
N ARG A 667 43.26 11.07 -10.58
CA ARG A 667 44.12 12.19 -11.00
C ARG A 667 43.66 12.84 -12.31
N TYR A 668 43.00 12.06 -13.16
CA TYR A 668 42.47 12.51 -14.46
C TYR A 668 40.96 12.74 -14.42
N ALA A 669 40.34 12.78 -13.24
CA ALA A 669 38.89 12.95 -13.09
C ALA A 669 38.35 14.17 -13.88
N GLN A 670 39.09 15.28 -13.90
CA GLN A 670 38.71 16.49 -14.66
C GLN A 670 38.75 16.32 -16.19
N GLU A 671 39.54 15.38 -16.71
CA GLU A 671 39.63 15.06 -18.13
C GLU A 671 38.57 14.02 -18.54
N ASN A 672 38.21 13.12 -17.61
CA ASN A 672 37.38 11.94 -17.84
C ASN A 672 35.85 12.21 -17.86
N PHE A 673 35.36 13.45 -17.73
CA PHE A 673 33.93 13.76 -17.90
C PHE A 673 33.65 14.90 -18.89
N LYS A 674 32.47 14.86 -19.50
CA LYS A 674 31.90 15.95 -20.32
C LYS A 674 30.48 16.26 -19.85
N SER A 675 30.22 17.53 -19.56
CA SER A 675 28.92 18.03 -19.11
C SER A 675 28.12 18.62 -20.26
N PHE A 676 26.81 18.43 -20.23
CA PHE A 676 25.85 18.92 -21.20
C PHE A 676 24.74 19.67 -20.45
N ILE A 677 24.39 20.84 -20.97
CA ILE A 677 23.43 21.76 -20.35
C ILE A 677 22.40 22.15 -21.41
N PHE A 678 21.12 22.04 -21.04
CA PHE A 678 20.00 22.41 -21.90
C PHE A 678 19.23 23.56 -21.23
N THR A 679 19.30 24.75 -21.82
CA THR A 679 18.70 25.98 -21.28
C THR A 679 17.19 25.90 -21.08
N GLU A 680 16.51 25.10 -21.90
CA GLU A 680 15.09 24.80 -21.88
C GLU A 680 14.67 23.91 -20.69
N THR A 681 15.63 23.35 -19.95
CA THR A 681 15.36 22.50 -18.76
C THR A 681 15.46 23.24 -17.43
N GLN A 682 15.66 24.56 -17.47
CA GLN A 682 15.65 25.41 -16.27
C GLN A 682 14.28 25.41 -15.60
N PHE A 683 14.24 25.41 -14.27
CA PHE A 683 12.98 25.41 -13.51
C PHE A 683 13.09 26.13 -12.17
N THR A 684 11.94 26.52 -11.63
CA THR A 684 11.78 26.95 -10.23
C THR A 684 11.33 25.76 -9.38
N ALA A 685 12.07 25.43 -8.33
CA ALA A 685 11.63 24.41 -7.36
C ALA A 685 10.51 24.99 -6.49
N VAL A 686 9.41 24.26 -6.31
CA VAL A 686 8.23 24.73 -5.55
C VAL A 686 7.62 23.58 -4.73
N THR A 687 6.95 23.87 -3.62
CA THR A 687 6.23 22.83 -2.85
C THR A 687 4.83 22.54 -3.39
N ALA A 688 4.24 23.50 -4.12
CA ALA A 688 2.98 23.40 -4.85
C ALA A 688 3.09 24.26 -6.13
N TYR A 689 2.34 23.94 -7.19
CA TYR A 689 2.35 24.76 -8.40
C TYR A 689 1.81 26.16 -8.12
N GLN A 690 2.43 27.18 -8.72
CA GLN A 690 2.06 28.58 -8.57
C GLN A 690 1.37 29.10 -9.83
N ASN A 691 1.89 28.74 -11.01
CA ASN A 691 1.30 29.10 -12.30
C ASN A 691 0.24 28.06 -12.74
N HIS A 692 -1.04 28.46 -12.78
CA HIS A 692 -2.13 27.60 -13.24
C HIS A 692 -1.94 27.08 -14.68
N ARG A 693 -1.25 27.83 -15.56
CA ARG A 693 -0.96 27.41 -16.94
C ARG A 693 0.04 26.26 -16.98
N ILE A 694 1.02 26.25 -16.06
CA ILE A 694 1.93 25.11 -15.85
C ILE A 694 1.12 23.90 -15.39
N THR A 695 0.20 24.07 -14.43
CA THR A 695 -0.67 22.97 -13.97
C THR A 695 -1.50 22.38 -15.12
N GLN A 696 -2.14 23.22 -15.94
CA GLN A 696 -2.91 22.78 -17.12
C GLN A 696 -2.04 22.05 -18.15
N LEU A 697 -0.91 22.62 -18.56
CA LEU A 697 0.04 21.98 -19.49
C LEU A 697 0.53 20.63 -18.94
N LYS A 698 0.72 20.53 -17.62
CA LYS A 698 1.16 19.30 -16.94
C LYS A 698 0.07 18.24 -16.80
N ILE A 699 -1.20 18.64 -16.76
CA ILE A 699 -2.35 17.73 -16.88
C ILE A 699 -2.48 17.24 -18.33
N ALA A 700 -2.38 18.13 -19.32
CA ALA A 700 -2.52 17.84 -20.75
C ALA A 700 -1.38 16.96 -21.31
N SER A 701 -0.13 17.25 -20.93
CA SER A 701 1.06 16.48 -21.35
C SER A 701 1.40 15.31 -20.42
N ASN A 702 0.76 15.28 -19.25
CA ASN A 702 0.78 14.23 -18.21
C ASN A 702 0.04 12.91 -18.54
N PRO A 703 0.60 11.82 -19.15
CA PRO A 703 -0.22 10.62 -19.41
C PRO A 703 -0.79 9.98 -18.14
N PHE A 704 -0.13 10.15 -16.99
CA PHE A 704 -0.61 9.69 -15.67
C PHE A 704 -1.59 10.67 -15.00
N ALA A 705 -1.85 11.84 -15.61
CA ALA A 705 -2.76 12.86 -15.10
C ALA A 705 -4.16 12.81 -15.76
N LYS A 706 -4.50 11.71 -16.45
CA LYS A 706 -5.76 11.55 -17.21
C LYS A 706 -7.02 11.88 -16.38
N GLY A 707 -7.06 11.50 -15.10
CA GLY A 707 -8.19 11.77 -14.20
C GLY A 707 -8.42 13.24 -13.82
N PHE A 708 -7.57 14.17 -14.26
CA PHE A 708 -7.78 15.63 -14.12
C PHE A 708 -8.21 16.30 -15.43
N ARG A 709 -8.41 15.53 -16.52
CA ARG A 709 -8.81 16.05 -17.84
C ARG A 709 -10.32 16.08 -18.04
N GLU A 710 -11.07 15.37 -17.19
CA GLU A 710 -12.52 15.23 -17.24
C GLU A 710 -13.15 16.10 -16.13
N SER A 711 -13.03 17.42 -16.27
CA SER A 711 -13.53 18.40 -15.28
C SER A 711 -13.84 19.78 -15.89
N ASP A 712 -14.49 19.81 -17.06
CA ASP A 712 -15.19 21.02 -17.54
C ASP A 712 -16.24 20.65 -18.62
N PRO A 713 -17.53 20.48 -18.25
CA PRO A 713 -18.63 20.31 -19.20
C PRO A 713 -19.38 21.64 -19.39
N ASP A 714 -18.71 22.68 -19.92
CA ASP A 714 -19.35 23.80 -20.66
C ASP A 714 -18.31 24.83 -21.17
N SER A 715 -17.78 24.61 -22.38
CA SER A 715 -17.28 25.71 -23.23
C SER A 715 -17.48 25.40 -24.72
N TRP A 716 -17.82 26.43 -25.49
CA TRP A 716 -18.42 26.35 -26.83
C TRP A 716 -17.46 25.81 -27.93
N PRO A 717 -17.99 25.29 -29.06
CA PRO A 717 -17.29 24.29 -29.86
C PRO A 717 -16.20 24.89 -30.76
N ILE A 718 -14.97 24.38 -30.59
CA ILE A 718 -13.88 24.57 -31.55
C ILE A 718 -13.89 23.37 -32.50
N SER A 719 -14.35 23.60 -33.74
CA SER A 719 -14.28 22.59 -34.80
C SER A 719 -12.82 22.30 -35.18
N PRO A 720 -12.43 21.03 -35.41
CA PRO A 720 -11.07 20.71 -35.85
C PRO A 720 -10.85 21.16 -37.29
N ARG A 721 -9.74 21.85 -37.56
CA ARG A 721 -9.24 22.07 -38.93
C ARG A 721 -7.73 21.80 -39.03
N PRO A 722 -7.24 21.36 -40.21
CA PRO A 722 -5.93 20.75 -40.34
C PRO A 722 -4.80 21.77 -40.54
N LEU A 723 -3.57 21.30 -40.38
CA LEU A 723 -2.35 21.99 -40.79
C LEU A 723 -2.39 22.31 -42.30
N LEU A 724 -2.18 23.59 -42.68
CA LEU A 724 -1.13 24.04 -43.63
C LEU A 724 -1.24 25.53 -44.01
N SER A 725 -0.06 26.14 -44.19
CA SER A 725 0.27 27.33 -45.01
C SER A 725 -0.46 28.68 -44.81
N VAL A 726 0.35 29.73 -44.59
CA VAL A 726 0.01 31.16 -44.72
C VAL A 726 0.28 31.62 -46.16
N PRO A 727 -0.61 32.43 -46.79
CA PRO A 727 -0.15 33.76 -47.23
C PRO A 727 -1.19 34.91 -47.15
N THR A 728 -0.76 36.00 -46.51
CA THR A 728 -0.95 37.44 -46.82
C THR A 728 -2.26 38.07 -47.35
N ARG A 729 -2.57 39.21 -46.70
CA ARG A 729 -2.97 40.54 -47.25
C ARG A 729 -4.46 40.98 -47.34
N SER A 730 -4.76 41.95 -46.46
CA SER A 730 -5.20 43.34 -46.78
C SER A 730 -6.69 43.72 -46.72
N ARG A 731 -6.93 44.87 -46.04
CA ARG A 731 -7.95 45.94 -46.24
C ARG A 731 -9.45 45.54 -46.31
N SER A 732 -10.42 46.33 -45.82
CA SER A 732 -10.40 47.60 -45.05
C SER A 732 -11.82 47.96 -44.54
N SER A 733 -11.89 48.84 -43.54
CA SER A 733 -12.90 49.91 -43.35
C SER A 733 -14.41 49.60 -43.36
N LEU A 734 -15.10 49.86 -42.23
CA LEU A 734 -16.03 51.00 -42.02
C LEU A 734 -16.76 50.88 -40.66
N GLY A 735 -17.08 52.01 -40.02
CA GLY A 735 -18.06 52.12 -38.91
C GLY A 735 -19.11 53.17 -39.30
N PRO A 736 -19.64 54.00 -38.37
CA PRO A 736 -20.09 53.77 -36.99
C PRO A 736 -21.51 54.37 -36.74
N HIS A 737 -22.06 54.31 -35.51
CA HIS A 737 -23.00 55.31 -34.91
C HIS A 737 -23.30 54.94 -33.42
N LEU A 738 -23.11 55.83 -32.42
CA LEU A 738 -24.09 56.78 -31.81
C LEU A 738 -25.35 56.09 -31.22
N LEU A 739 -25.89 56.34 -30.01
CA LEU A 739 -25.65 57.19 -28.80
C LEU A 739 -26.15 56.35 -27.56
N LYS A 740 -26.20 56.75 -26.27
CA LYS A 740 -25.98 57.98 -25.46
C LYS A 740 -25.62 57.56 -24.01
N GLY A 741 -25.59 58.47 -23.01
CA GLY A 741 -25.52 58.12 -21.58
C GLY A 741 -26.01 59.23 -20.63
N SER A 742 -26.32 58.88 -19.36
CA SER A 742 -26.63 59.73 -18.18
C SER A 742 -27.31 58.87 -17.07
N THR A 743 -27.14 58.99 -15.74
CA THR A 743 -26.25 59.72 -14.81
C THR A 743 -26.37 59.13 -13.38
N GLU A 744 -25.49 59.50 -12.44
CA GLU A 744 -25.32 58.93 -11.08
C GLU A 744 -26.18 59.56 -9.94
N ARG A 745 -26.30 58.87 -8.77
CA ARG A 745 -25.91 59.28 -7.38
C ARG A 745 -26.68 58.47 -6.29
N GLU A 746 -26.01 57.81 -5.32
CA GLU A 746 -25.66 58.26 -3.94
C GLU A 746 -26.86 58.74 -3.06
N LYS A 747 -27.01 58.47 -1.75
CA LYS A 747 -26.14 57.94 -0.64
C LYS A 747 -27.03 57.59 0.60
N GLY A 748 -26.57 56.80 1.58
CA GLY A 748 -27.07 56.88 2.98
C GLY A 748 -27.32 55.58 3.80
N GLN A 749 -26.84 55.54 5.05
CA GLN A 749 -26.97 54.53 6.13
C GLN A 749 -26.98 55.28 7.50
N PRO A 750 -27.19 54.66 8.68
CA PRO A 750 -28.07 53.56 9.14
C PRO A 750 -29.00 54.09 10.30
N PRO A 751 -29.69 53.31 11.20
CA PRO A 751 -29.11 52.40 12.23
C PRO A 751 -29.97 51.15 12.57
N GLY A 752 -29.64 50.40 13.62
CA GLY A 752 -30.52 49.42 14.32
C GLY A 752 -30.56 49.71 15.83
N PRO A 753 -30.89 48.77 16.76
CA PRO A 753 -31.52 47.44 16.64
C PRO A 753 -32.74 47.24 17.59
N GLN A 754 -33.53 46.15 17.48
CA GLN A 754 -34.24 45.49 18.62
C GLN A 754 -35.01 44.19 18.26
N THR A 755 -34.87 43.17 19.13
CA THR A 755 -35.82 42.06 19.43
C THR A 755 -36.54 42.41 20.77
N PRO A 756 -37.44 41.60 21.42
CA PRO A 756 -37.85 40.19 21.19
C PRO A 756 -39.38 39.91 21.30
N TRP A 757 -39.79 38.62 21.22
CA TRP A 757 -40.89 38.05 22.03
C TRP A 757 -40.77 36.52 22.16
N ASP A 758 -41.06 36.01 23.35
CA ASP A 758 -41.11 34.61 23.77
C ASP A 758 -42.04 34.53 25.01
N TRP A 759 -42.91 33.52 25.16
CA TRP A 759 -43.67 33.26 26.41
C TRP A 759 -44.29 31.84 26.49
N SER A 760 -44.13 31.23 27.67
CA SER A 760 -44.81 29.98 28.15
C SER A 760 -45.77 30.34 29.33
N PRO A 761 -46.02 29.50 30.37
CA PRO A 761 -46.54 28.12 30.50
C PRO A 761 -47.77 28.05 31.47
N LEU A 762 -48.18 26.84 31.95
CA LEU A 762 -48.85 26.44 33.25
C LEU A 762 -49.77 25.19 33.05
N SER A 763 -50.12 24.28 33.99
CA SER A 763 -49.50 23.73 35.22
C SER A 763 -50.37 22.62 35.91
N ARG A 764 -49.76 21.64 36.61
CA ARG A 764 -50.31 20.73 37.68
C ARG A 764 -51.41 19.70 37.25
N GLN A 765 -51.74 18.60 37.96
CA GLN A 765 -51.38 18.04 39.30
C GLN A 765 -51.62 16.50 39.38
N GLU A 766 -50.93 15.76 40.29
CA GLU A 766 -51.30 14.46 40.97
C GLU A 766 -51.81 13.23 40.16
N GLY A 767 -51.73 11.96 40.60
CA GLY A 767 -51.09 11.32 41.77
C GLY A 767 -51.68 9.91 42.09
N ARG A 768 -50.84 8.91 42.42
CA ARG A 768 -51.18 7.50 42.84
C ARG A 768 -51.82 6.61 41.74
N GLY A 769 -51.72 5.27 41.73
CA GLY A 769 -50.94 4.31 42.53
C GLY A 769 -51.32 2.83 42.23
N GLN A 770 -50.42 1.89 42.53
CA GLN A 770 -50.58 0.41 42.72
C GLN A 770 -51.41 -0.46 41.73
N GLY A 771 -50.85 -1.60 41.29
CA GLY A 771 -51.59 -2.68 40.62
C GLY A 771 -50.74 -3.96 40.40
N HIS A 772 -51.22 -5.13 40.85
CA HIS A 772 -50.47 -6.39 40.93
C HIS A 772 -50.58 -7.31 39.69
N ARG A 773 -49.41 -7.80 39.21
CA ARG A 773 -49.02 -9.22 38.98
C ARG A 773 -49.86 -10.14 38.01
N PRO A 774 -49.40 -11.36 37.65
CA PRO A 774 -49.53 -11.93 36.29
C PRO A 774 -50.44 -13.17 36.22
N PRO A 775 -50.41 -13.98 35.12
CA PRO A 775 -49.62 -15.22 35.22
C PRO A 775 -48.96 -15.80 33.93
N ARG A 776 -47.77 -16.39 34.13
CA ARG A 776 -47.28 -17.73 33.72
C ARG A 776 -47.57 -18.38 32.33
N LYS A 777 -46.45 -18.86 31.77
CA LYS A 777 -46.09 -20.27 31.37
C LYS A 777 -46.35 -20.79 29.94
N GLU A 778 -45.25 -21.38 29.42
CA GLU A 778 -45.13 -22.68 28.72
C GLU A 778 -45.91 -22.89 27.42
N LEU A 779 -45.18 -22.80 26.29
CA LEU A 779 -44.52 -23.97 25.69
C LEU A 779 -43.28 -23.55 24.90
#